data_AF-A0A7V4NYR8-F1
#
_entry.id   AF-A0A7V4NYR8-F1
#
_cell.length_a   1.000
_cell.length_b   1.000
_cell.length_c   1.000
_cell.angle_alpha   90.00
_cell.angle_beta   90.00
_cell.angle_gamma   90.00
#
_symmetry.space_group_name_H-M   'P 1'
#
loop_
_entity.id
_entity.type
_entity.pdbx_description
1 polymer ?
#
loop_
_entity_poly.entity_id
_entity_poly.type
_entity_poly.pdbx_seq_one_letter_code
_entity_poly.pdbx_strand_id
1 'polypeptide(L)'
;MELNLLLAGVGGQGILSIAQALSLAAIRRGWHVKQSEVHGMAQRGGAVQAHLRLADHELYSDLIPTGRADMVLAIEPLESLRYLQYLCDTGTVVSSTNAFVNITDYPPIEQVLDRIGRTPRHVLIDADHLGQAAGSARCANTVLLGAASVLLGMELPELDESVRQMFASKGEAIVAMNQRALRLGRRAAAAYTDGMSRGGSPRAVRKWLSRCKPEDLLAGHDLAGLELADDAGGDLTQAERTAVAGLLKNVYEQDRSRLYEHEVYSLVHLVGAIEPPRHVFLRRGTTVTTETLSPFRGERLVLKLVAQQVVHKTEARAVVFVPNEVQAVQRECERLMAAHATAGVEGVLVVEFVEQAQSGLGSELFVGIRATREFGPVIAAGLGGVDTEYLASKMRPGVAVAKAVALDVTAEQFLELFRRTAAYELLAGQTRGHRRIVSDGDLLRCFRAFLSLAREFCVPRNDGPSLTELEVNPFAFRQQRMLPLDGRGRMGTVAPQPPPRPFEKTAALIAPRSIAVLGVSATTMNFGRIILRNIIGCGFPREHVYVVKDHPGEIDNVRCIPRIDDAPETLDLLVVAAGADALPDVVAEACRSGKVQSGILIPAGVGETEGSDDLKLRLSEVIAASRGLPGGGPVFVGPNCLGVQSRIGRYDTFFVPHERLDMRWSAPARRVAMISQSGAFVITRLSNLECLDPAVAISLGNQIDLTVSDALRVLARRDDIDVIGVYMEGFNDWDGLAFLKAVEQARSAGKQVVFYKAGRTPQGRSAAAGHTASLAGDYDVCQASAARAGAIVVDTFKEFEQLLDLATALHGRVVNGRRLAAITNAGSEAVAMADNIHGARYDIEMAELSDATQARLRATLARHRLGSIVNARNPLDLTPMADDAAFEECARIFLESDEVDALIISCVPFSATLKTTPEQLDQLDSLARALPRVFKETHKPLAFVLDCGGIYEDLAKRVHAAGVPVFRSCDQAVRSMGRYVHHRAALGVASTEDDSRRAADAPELRVGAMAPSIR
;
A
#
# COMPACT_ATOMS: atom_id res chain seq x y z
N MET A 1 -28.20 -45.17 -20.97
CA MET A 1 -27.34 -43.97 -20.90
C MET A 1 -27.11 -43.46 -22.30
N GLU A 2 -27.34 -42.16 -22.51
CA GLU A 2 -27.06 -41.46 -23.77
C GLU A 2 -26.09 -40.32 -23.48
N LEU A 3 -25.10 -40.12 -24.35
CA LEU A 3 -24.13 -39.03 -24.31
C LEU A 3 -24.12 -38.30 -25.65
N ASN A 4 -24.34 -37.00 -25.61
CA ASN A 4 -24.36 -36.09 -26.75
C ASN A 4 -23.15 -35.15 -26.68
N LEU A 5 -22.18 -35.37 -27.55
CA LEU A 5 -20.89 -34.68 -27.56
C LEU A 5 -20.76 -33.84 -28.83
N LEU A 6 -20.56 -32.54 -28.65
CA LEU A 6 -20.22 -31.65 -29.75
C LEU A 6 -18.71 -31.39 -29.76
N LEU A 7 -18.04 -31.83 -30.81
CA LEU A 7 -16.60 -31.66 -30.98
C LEU A 7 -16.35 -30.48 -31.93
N ALA A 8 -15.50 -29.54 -31.54
CA ALA A 8 -15.27 -28.31 -32.30
C ALA A 8 -13.78 -27.92 -32.38
N GLY A 9 -13.37 -27.32 -33.50
CA GLY A 9 -12.01 -26.82 -33.67
C GLY A 9 -11.76 -26.31 -35.08
N VAL A 10 -10.49 -26.25 -35.47
CA VAL A 10 -10.04 -25.80 -36.79
C VAL A 10 -9.45 -26.99 -37.56
N GLY A 11 -9.60 -26.96 -38.89
CA GLY A 11 -9.12 -28.02 -39.79
C GLY A 11 -7.65 -28.37 -39.57
N GLY A 12 -7.38 -29.64 -39.28
CA GLY A 12 -6.02 -30.16 -39.01
C GLY A 12 -5.71 -30.42 -37.54
N GLN A 13 -6.59 -30.07 -36.60
CA GLN A 13 -6.36 -30.24 -35.16
C GLN A 13 -6.75 -31.62 -34.60
N GLY A 14 -7.31 -32.53 -35.41
CA GLY A 14 -7.57 -33.91 -34.98
C GLY A 14 -8.92 -34.16 -34.30
N ILE A 15 -9.95 -33.35 -34.60
CA ILE A 15 -11.34 -33.53 -34.13
C ILE A 15 -11.90 -34.92 -34.45
N LEU A 16 -11.71 -35.39 -35.69
CA LEU A 16 -12.16 -36.72 -36.11
C LEU A 16 -11.42 -37.85 -35.39
N SER A 17 -10.17 -37.63 -35.00
CA SER A 17 -9.42 -38.61 -34.21
C SER A 17 -10.02 -38.74 -32.81
N ILE A 18 -10.43 -37.64 -32.17
CA ILE A 18 -11.14 -37.69 -30.89
C ILE A 18 -12.47 -38.45 -31.05
N ALA A 19 -13.25 -38.12 -32.09
CA ALA A 19 -14.51 -38.79 -32.36
C ALA A 19 -14.32 -40.30 -32.54
N GLN A 20 -13.35 -40.70 -33.36
CA GLN A 20 -13.01 -42.10 -33.63
C GLN A 20 -12.58 -42.85 -32.36
N ALA A 21 -11.77 -42.24 -31.50
CA ALA A 21 -11.31 -42.87 -30.26
C ALA A 21 -12.48 -43.18 -29.30
N LEU A 22 -13.40 -42.22 -29.16
CA LEU A 22 -14.61 -42.34 -28.35
C LEU A 22 -15.57 -43.38 -28.95
N SER A 23 -15.75 -43.37 -30.27
CA SER A 23 -16.57 -44.35 -31.00
C SER A 23 -16.05 -45.78 -30.81
N LEU A 24 -14.74 -45.99 -30.94
CA LEU A 24 -14.12 -47.30 -30.69
C LEU A 24 -14.30 -47.77 -29.24
N ALA A 25 -14.15 -46.86 -28.27
CA ALA A 25 -14.35 -47.19 -26.86
C ALA A 25 -15.82 -47.56 -26.58
N ALA A 26 -16.76 -46.80 -27.13
CA ALA A 26 -18.19 -47.05 -27.01
C ALA A 26 -18.61 -48.39 -27.64
N ILE A 27 -18.15 -48.69 -28.86
CA ILE A 27 -18.45 -49.97 -29.54
C ILE A 27 -17.96 -51.16 -28.71
N ARG A 28 -16.78 -51.07 -28.07
CA ARG A 28 -16.27 -52.13 -27.19
C ARG A 28 -17.12 -52.35 -25.94
N ARG A 29 -17.83 -51.32 -25.47
CA ARG A 29 -18.83 -51.42 -24.40
C ARG A 29 -20.19 -51.95 -24.87
N GLY A 30 -20.34 -52.24 -26.17
CA GLY A 30 -21.62 -52.62 -26.76
C GLY A 30 -22.58 -51.44 -26.95
N TRP A 31 -22.08 -50.20 -26.96
CA TRP A 31 -22.90 -49.01 -27.20
C TRP A 31 -23.06 -48.74 -28.70
N HIS A 32 -24.21 -48.19 -29.06
CA HIS A 32 -24.50 -47.65 -30.38
C HIS A 32 -23.87 -46.27 -30.53
N VAL A 33 -23.35 -46.01 -31.73
CA VAL A 33 -22.66 -44.77 -32.08
C VAL A 33 -23.30 -44.17 -33.33
N LYS A 34 -23.62 -42.88 -33.28
CA LYS A 34 -23.95 -42.07 -34.46
C LYS A 34 -23.06 -40.84 -34.50
N GLN A 35 -22.52 -40.55 -35.67
CA GLN A 35 -21.61 -39.43 -35.90
C GLN A 35 -22.07 -38.67 -37.14
N SER A 36 -22.19 -37.35 -37.00
CA SER A 36 -22.45 -36.42 -38.11
C SER A 36 -21.30 -35.45 -38.23
N GLU A 37 -20.80 -35.26 -39.44
CA GLU A 37 -19.65 -34.38 -39.72
C GLU A 37 -20.05 -33.31 -40.73
N VAL A 38 -19.87 -32.04 -40.37
CA VAL A 38 -20.04 -30.95 -41.33
C VAL A 38 -18.66 -30.57 -41.85
N HIS A 39 -18.37 -31.01 -43.07
CA HIS A 39 -17.22 -30.54 -43.84
C HIS A 39 -17.57 -29.20 -44.48
N GLY A 40 -17.11 -28.09 -43.91
CA GLY A 40 -16.98 -26.87 -44.71
C GLY A 40 -15.92 -27.08 -45.81
N MET A 41 -15.93 -26.28 -46.89
CA MET A 41 -14.87 -26.24 -47.91
C MET A 41 -13.48 -25.83 -47.36
N ALA A 42 -13.30 -25.82 -46.05
CA ALA A 42 -12.09 -25.38 -45.37
C ALA A 42 -10.99 -26.44 -45.45
N GLN A 43 -10.20 -26.36 -46.54
CA GLN A 43 -8.77 -26.66 -46.48
C GLN A 43 -8.16 -25.93 -45.27
N ARG A 44 -7.24 -26.60 -44.55
CA ARG A 44 -6.35 -26.06 -43.49
C ARG A 44 -6.70 -24.64 -43.01
N GLY A 45 -7.36 -24.54 -41.86
CA GLY A 45 -7.60 -23.24 -41.21
C GLY A 45 -9.04 -22.72 -41.18
N GLY A 46 -10.07 -23.53 -41.46
CA GLY A 46 -11.48 -23.14 -41.18
C GLY A 46 -12.13 -24.00 -40.09
N ALA A 47 -13.30 -23.55 -39.62
CA ALA A 47 -14.04 -24.20 -38.54
C ALA A 47 -14.52 -25.62 -38.92
N VAL A 48 -14.36 -26.56 -37.99
CA VAL A 48 -14.75 -27.96 -38.09
C VAL A 48 -15.56 -28.33 -36.87
N GLN A 49 -16.71 -28.97 -37.10
CA GLN A 49 -17.54 -29.53 -36.04
C GLN A 49 -17.93 -30.97 -36.34
N ALA A 50 -18.09 -31.78 -35.29
CA ALA A 50 -18.65 -33.11 -35.36
C ALA A 50 -19.65 -33.34 -34.21
N HIS A 51 -20.83 -33.84 -34.55
CA HIS A 51 -21.81 -34.31 -33.58
C HIS A 51 -21.54 -35.79 -33.34
N LEU A 52 -21.33 -36.18 -32.08
CA LEU A 52 -21.11 -37.56 -31.67
C LEU A 52 -22.12 -37.94 -30.61
N ARG A 53 -22.96 -38.94 -30.91
CA ARG A 53 -23.97 -39.48 -30.01
C ARG A 53 -23.64 -40.93 -29.69
N LEU A 54 -23.60 -41.24 -28.40
CA LEU A 54 -23.26 -42.57 -27.88
C LEU A 54 -24.40 -43.03 -26.97
N ALA A 55 -24.92 -44.24 -27.14
CA ALA A 55 -25.97 -44.75 -26.26
C ALA A 55 -25.93 -46.27 -26.11
N ASP A 56 -26.44 -46.77 -24.98
CA ASP A 56 -26.68 -48.21 -24.74
C ASP A 56 -27.95 -48.76 -25.42
N HIS A 57 -28.61 -47.95 -26.25
CA HIS A 57 -29.77 -48.29 -27.05
C HIS A 57 -29.62 -47.72 -28.46
N GLU A 58 -30.46 -48.19 -29.39
CA GLU A 58 -30.37 -47.79 -30.79
C GLU A 58 -30.62 -46.28 -30.98
N LEU A 59 -29.74 -45.62 -31.73
CA LEU A 59 -29.82 -44.20 -32.05
C LEU A 59 -30.38 -43.99 -33.47
N TYR A 60 -31.45 -43.20 -33.58
CA TYR A 60 -32.12 -42.94 -34.87
C TYR A 60 -31.64 -41.67 -35.59
N SER A 61 -30.95 -40.76 -34.92
CA SER A 61 -30.44 -39.51 -35.51
C SER A 61 -28.99 -39.24 -35.08
N ASP A 62 -28.21 -38.66 -35.98
CA ASP A 62 -26.81 -38.30 -35.84
C ASP A 62 -26.58 -36.84 -35.37
N LEU A 63 -27.61 -35.98 -35.44
CA LEU A 63 -27.52 -34.58 -35.02
C LEU A 63 -27.94 -34.39 -33.56
N ILE A 64 -27.27 -33.46 -32.88
CA ILE A 64 -27.58 -33.06 -31.50
C ILE A 64 -28.47 -31.81 -31.56
N PRO A 65 -29.68 -31.82 -30.97
CA PRO A 65 -30.51 -30.63 -30.87
C PRO A 65 -29.88 -29.54 -29.99
N THR A 66 -30.24 -28.28 -30.24
CA THR A 66 -29.87 -27.14 -29.37
C THR A 66 -30.29 -27.40 -27.92
N GLY A 67 -29.43 -27.07 -26.95
CA GLY A 67 -29.66 -27.31 -25.52
C GLY A 67 -29.62 -28.78 -25.07
N ARG A 68 -29.11 -29.71 -25.89
CA ARG A 68 -29.06 -31.16 -25.60
C ARG A 68 -27.66 -31.77 -25.54
N ALA A 69 -26.61 -31.01 -25.81
CA ALA A 69 -25.23 -31.50 -25.71
C ALA A 69 -24.80 -31.58 -24.24
N ASP A 70 -24.35 -32.76 -23.81
CA ASP A 70 -23.78 -32.99 -22.49
C ASP A 70 -22.37 -32.41 -22.37
N MET A 71 -21.66 -32.28 -23.50
CA MET A 71 -20.34 -31.69 -23.56
C MET A 71 -20.08 -30.95 -24.87
N VAL A 72 -19.44 -29.79 -24.76
CA VAL A 72 -18.75 -29.13 -25.87
C VAL A 72 -17.25 -29.32 -25.66
N LEU A 73 -16.60 -30.09 -26.53
CA LEU A 73 -15.17 -30.38 -26.49
C LEU A 73 -14.46 -29.65 -27.62
N ALA A 74 -13.67 -28.63 -27.28
CA ALA A 74 -13.06 -27.74 -28.26
C ALA A 74 -11.53 -27.72 -28.19
N ILE A 75 -10.86 -28.04 -29.30
CA ILE A 75 -9.39 -27.88 -29.40
C ILE A 75 -9.01 -26.40 -29.59
N GLU A 76 -9.95 -25.59 -30.03
CA GLU A 76 -9.79 -24.16 -30.24
C GLU A 76 -10.82 -23.41 -29.37
N PRO A 77 -10.38 -22.51 -28.47
CA PRO A 77 -11.26 -21.93 -27.45
C PRO A 77 -12.36 -21.02 -28.00
N LEU A 78 -12.17 -20.29 -29.10
CA LEU A 78 -13.23 -19.49 -29.69
C LEU A 78 -14.35 -20.37 -30.27
N GLU A 79 -14.00 -21.54 -30.81
CA GLU A 79 -14.99 -22.52 -31.28
C GLU A 79 -15.86 -23.03 -30.12
N SER A 80 -15.34 -23.14 -28.89
CA SER A 80 -16.18 -23.52 -27.75
C SER A 80 -17.34 -22.54 -27.52
N LEU A 81 -17.08 -21.22 -27.67
CA LEU A 81 -18.08 -20.17 -27.49
C LEU A 81 -19.12 -20.16 -28.61
N ARG A 82 -18.71 -20.50 -29.85
CA ARG A 82 -19.59 -20.55 -31.02
C ARG A 82 -20.70 -21.58 -30.90
N TYR A 83 -20.49 -22.59 -30.07
CA TYR A 83 -21.41 -23.72 -29.93
C TYR A 83 -22.04 -23.87 -28.55
N LEU A 84 -21.87 -22.88 -27.67
CA LEU A 84 -22.47 -22.88 -26.33
C LEU A 84 -23.99 -23.08 -26.34
N GLN A 85 -24.70 -22.64 -27.38
CA GLN A 85 -26.15 -22.83 -27.52
C GLN A 85 -26.57 -24.30 -27.57
N TYR A 86 -25.68 -25.22 -27.96
CA TYR A 86 -25.98 -26.64 -27.96
C TYR A 86 -25.89 -27.26 -26.57
N LEU A 87 -25.15 -26.66 -25.64
CA LEU A 87 -24.90 -27.19 -24.31
C LEU A 87 -26.20 -27.21 -23.48
N CYS A 88 -26.49 -28.33 -22.82
CA CYS A 88 -27.59 -28.42 -21.85
C CYS A 88 -27.23 -27.71 -20.53
N ASP A 89 -28.23 -27.44 -19.68
CA ASP A 89 -28.03 -26.69 -18.43
C ASP A 89 -27.02 -27.34 -17.45
N THR A 90 -26.86 -28.66 -17.52
CA THR A 90 -25.92 -29.44 -16.70
C THR A 90 -24.64 -29.83 -17.46
N GLY A 91 -24.52 -29.41 -18.72
CA GLY A 91 -23.43 -29.76 -19.62
C GLY A 91 -22.10 -29.10 -19.23
N THR A 92 -21.00 -29.66 -19.72
CA THR A 92 -19.65 -29.17 -19.41
C THR A 92 -18.91 -28.73 -20.67
N VAL A 93 -18.17 -27.62 -20.57
CA VAL A 93 -17.24 -27.22 -21.63
C VAL A 93 -15.83 -27.73 -21.31
N VAL A 94 -15.21 -28.45 -22.24
CA VAL A 94 -13.81 -28.84 -22.12
C VAL A 94 -13.07 -28.19 -23.27
N SER A 95 -12.13 -27.30 -22.97
CA SER A 95 -11.42 -26.53 -23.99
C SER A 95 -9.92 -26.51 -23.76
N SER A 96 -9.17 -26.51 -24.87
CA SER A 96 -7.78 -26.07 -24.86
C SER A 96 -7.71 -24.58 -24.52
N THR A 97 -6.60 -24.16 -23.91
CA THR A 97 -6.28 -22.73 -23.71
C THR A 97 -5.48 -22.13 -24.86
N ASN A 98 -4.99 -22.95 -25.79
CA ASN A 98 -4.15 -22.52 -26.90
C ASN A 98 -5.04 -22.07 -28.09
N ALA A 99 -4.91 -20.81 -28.50
CA ALA A 99 -5.64 -20.25 -29.64
C ALA A 99 -4.99 -20.63 -30.98
N PHE A 100 -5.81 -20.88 -32.00
CA PHE A 100 -5.33 -21.00 -33.39
C PHE A 100 -5.68 -19.72 -34.15
N VAL A 101 -4.80 -18.72 -34.08
CA VAL A 101 -5.03 -17.38 -34.66
C VAL A 101 -4.91 -17.41 -36.19
N ASN A 102 -6.06 -17.55 -36.85
CA ASN A 102 -6.21 -17.61 -38.32
C ASN A 102 -7.11 -16.50 -38.88
N ILE A 103 -7.55 -15.56 -38.04
CA ILE A 103 -8.36 -14.39 -38.39
C ILE A 103 -7.71 -13.13 -37.82
N THR A 104 -7.88 -11.98 -38.50
CA THR A 104 -7.25 -10.70 -38.14
C THR A 104 -7.83 -10.06 -36.87
N ASP A 105 -9.04 -10.44 -36.47
CA ASP A 105 -9.81 -9.90 -35.34
C ASP A 105 -10.04 -10.92 -34.22
N TYR A 106 -9.13 -11.90 -34.07
CA TYR A 106 -9.22 -12.90 -33.01
C TYR A 106 -9.22 -12.21 -31.62
N PRO A 107 -10.27 -12.41 -30.78
CA PRO A 107 -10.35 -11.73 -29.49
C PRO A 107 -9.18 -12.11 -28.58
N PRO A 108 -8.75 -11.23 -27.65
CA PRO A 108 -7.71 -11.58 -26.69
C PRO A 108 -8.04 -12.89 -25.98
N ILE A 109 -7.09 -13.83 -26.00
CA ILE A 109 -7.34 -15.21 -25.57
C ILE A 109 -7.92 -15.29 -24.15
N GLU A 110 -7.44 -14.45 -23.22
CA GLU A 110 -7.97 -14.41 -21.86
C GLU A 110 -9.44 -13.99 -21.79
N GLN A 111 -9.94 -13.13 -22.70
CA GLN A 111 -11.37 -12.82 -22.76
C GLN A 111 -12.19 -14.02 -23.23
N VAL A 112 -11.67 -14.78 -24.18
CA VAL A 112 -12.29 -16.02 -24.65
C VAL A 112 -12.34 -17.02 -23.49
N LEU A 113 -11.22 -17.22 -22.79
CA LEU A 113 -11.12 -18.15 -21.66
C LEU A 113 -11.95 -17.72 -20.45
N ASP A 114 -12.01 -16.43 -20.12
CA ASP A 114 -12.89 -15.91 -19.07
C ASP A 114 -14.36 -16.07 -19.44
N ARG A 115 -14.72 -15.93 -20.72
CA ARG A 115 -16.08 -16.15 -21.18
C ARG A 115 -16.47 -17.62 -21.08
N ILE A 116 -15.57 -18.54 -21.40
CA ILE A 116 -15.76 -19.99 -21.16
C ILE A 116 -15.87 -20.26 -19.66
N GLY A 117 -15.01 -19.62 -18.85
CA GLY A 117 -14.97 -19.75 -17.40
C GLY A 117 -16.24 -19.26 -16.67
N ARG A 118 -17.10 -18.49 -17.34
CA ARG A 118 -18.44 -18.12 -16.83
C ARG A 118 -19.45 -19.26 -16.90
N THR A 119 -19.18 -20.32 -17.68
CA THR A 119 -20.03 -21.50 -17.71
C THR A 119 -19.88 -22.26 -16.38
N PRO A 120 -20.97 -22.63 -15.69
CA PRO A 120 -20.90 -23.25 -14.36
C PRO A 120 -20.00 -24.49 -14.28
N ARG A 121 -19.92 -25.26 -15.37
CA ARG A 121 -19.05 -26.43 -15.49
C ARG A 121 -18.13 -26.25 -16.68
N HIS A 122 -16.83 -26.15 -16.41
CA HIS A 122 -15.82 -26.05 -17.45
C HIS A 122 -14.49 -26.67 -17.00
N VAL A 123 -13.68 -27.08 -17.97
CA VAL A 123 -12.30 -27.52 -17.80
C VAL A 123 -11.44 -26.84 -18.86
N LEU A 124 -10.43 -26.09 -18.43
CA LEU A 124 -9.52 -25.36 -19.30
C LEU A 124 -8.09 -25.84 -19.07
N ILE A 125 -7.46 -26.43 -20.08
CA ILE A 125 -6.10 -26.95 -19.97
C ILE A 125 -5.24 -26.56 -21.17
N ASP A 126 -3.93 -26.42 -20.94
CA ASP A 126 -2.95 -26.18 -22.01
C ASP A 126 -2.63 -27.50 -22.72
N ALA A 127 -3.39 -27.79 -23.77
CA ALA A 127 -3.30 -29.06 -24.48
C ALA A 127 -1.97 -29.19 -25.25
N ASP A 128 -1.42 -28.08 -25.74
CA ASP A 128 -0.16 -28.08 -26.48
C ASP A 128 1.03 -28.34 -25.55
N HIS A 129 1.07 -27.69 -24.39
CA HIS A 129 2.12 -27.90 -23.39
C HIS A 129 2.13 -29.35 -22.89
N LEU A 130 0.96 -29.89 -22.53
CA LEU A 130 0.83 -31.28 -22.09
C LEU A 130 1.14 -32.27 -23.23
N GLY A 131 0.80 -31.92 -24.48
CA GLY A 131 1.16 -32.70 -25.65
C GLY A 131 2.67 -32.75 -25.87
N GLN A 132 3.35 -31.60 -25.76
CA GLN A 132 4.81 -31.53 -25.81
C GLN A 132 5.46 -32.37 -24.70
N ALA A 133 4.93 -32.30 -23.47
CA ALA A 133 5.40 -33.12 -22.36
C ALA A 133 5.20 -34.64 -22.60
N ALA A 134 4.16 -35.02 -23.33
CA ALA A 134 3.96 -36.40 -23.75
C ALA A 134 4.95 -36.86 -24.83
N GLY A 135 5.48 -35.92 -25.62
CA GLY A 135 6.50 -36.15 -26.65
C GLY A 135 6.32 -35.31 -27.93
N SER A 136 5.15 -34.69 -28.14
CA SER A 136 4.86 -33.89 -29.34
C SER A 136 3.59 -33.05 -29.17
N ALA A 137 3.63 -31.76 -29.55
CA ALA A 137 2.46 -30.88 -29.61
C ALA A 137 1.31 -31.46 -30.47
N ARG A 138 1.63 -32.32 -31.46
CA ARG A 138 0.62 -33.02 -32.29
C ARG A 138 -0.30 -33.95 -31.48
N CYS A 139 0.01 -34.23 -30.22
CA CYS A 139 -0.82 -35.04 -29.32
C CYS A 139 -1.85 -34.21 -28.53
N ALA A 140 -1.97 -32.90 -28.76
CA ALA A 140 -2.92 -32.02 -28.06
C ALA A 140 -4.37 -32.52 -28.11
N ASN A 141 -4.79 -33.11 -29.24
CA ASN A 141 -6.10 -33.74 -29.37
C ASN A 141 -6.30 -34.93 -28.41
N THR A 142 -5.25 -35.71 -28.18
CA THR A 142 -5.27 -36.87 -27.27
C THR A 142 -5.22 -36.43 -25.82
N VAL A 143 -4.57 -35.31 -25.52
CA VAL A 143 -4.67 -34.65 -24.20
C VAL A 143 -6.13 -34.24 -23.93
N LEU A 144 -6.79 -33.56 -24.87
CA LEU A 144 -8.19 -33.17 -24.69
C LEU A 144 -9.15 -34.38 -24.59
N LEU A 145 -8.88 -35.46 -25.34
CA LEU A 145 -9.60 -36.72 -25.17
C LEU A 145 -9.47 -37.25 -23.73
N GLY A 146 -8.25 -37.19 -23.17
CA GLY A 146 -7.98 -37.55 -21.78
C GLY A 146 -8.76 -36.68 -20.79
N ALA A 147 -8.78 -35.37 -21.01
CA ALA A 147 -9.51 -34.41 -20.18
C ALA A 147 -11.01 -34.66 -20.18
N ALA A 148 -11.59 -34.90 -21.36
CA ALA A 148 -13.00 -35.25 -21.51
C ALA A 148 -13.36 -36.56 -20.78
N SER A 149 -12.44 -37.54 -20.76
CA SER A 149 -12.71 -38.87 -20.19
C SER A 149 -13.10 -38.86 -18.70
N VAL A 150 -12.61 -37.87 -17.92
CA VAL A 150 -12.97 -37.71 -16.49
C VAL A 150 -14.47 -37.46 -16.33
N LEU A 151 -15.04 -36.68 -17.26
CA LEU A 151 -16.41 -36.18 -17.18
C LEU A 151 -17.40 -37.09 -17.91
N LEU A 152 -16.90 -37.93 -18.84
CA LEU A 152 -17.71 -38.87 -19.61
C LEU A 152 -17.91 -40.24 -18.94
N GLY A 153 -17.26 -40.50 -17.80
CA GLY A 153 -17.35 -41.79 -17.11
C GLY A 153 -16.79 -42.97 -17.93
N MET A 154 -15.83 -42.68 -18.83
CA MET A 154 -15.13 -43.72 -19.59
C MET A 154 -13.90 -44.20 -18.83
N GLU A 155 -13.70 -45.52 -18.84
CA GLU A 155 -12.60 -46.16 -18.15
C GLU A 155 -11.32 -45.97 -18.97
N LEU A 156 -10.25 -45.57 -18.30
CA LEU A 156 -8.98 -45.27 -18.95
C LEU A 156 -8.44 -46.45 -19.79
N PRO A 157 -8.51 -47.73 -19.35
CA PRO A 157 -8.05 -48.87 -20.15
C PRO A 157 -8.69 -48.99 -21.54
N GLU A 158 -9.97 -48.65 -21.67
CA GLU A 158 -10.69 -48.77 -22.95
C GLU A 158 -10.25 -47.71 -23.95
N LEU A 159 -10.02 -46.49 -23.46
CA LEU A 159 -9.48 -45.39 -24.26
C LEU A 159 -8.01 -45.63 -24.61
N ASP A 160 -7.22 -46.20 -23.68
CA ASP A 160 -5.83 -46.61 -23.93
C ASP A 160 -5.75 -47.61 -25.09
N GLU A 161 -6.69 -48.56 -25.17
CA GLU A 161 -6.77 -49.55 -26.25
C GLU A 161 -7.33 -48.96 -27.56
N SER A 162 -8.27 -48.00 -27.49
CA SER A 162 -8.68 -47.22 -28.68
C SER A 162 -7.51 -46.46 -29.28
N VAL A 163 -6.73 -45.77 -28.44
CA VAL A 163 -5.54 -45.02 -28.86
C VAL A 163 -4.49 -45.97 -29.45
N ARG A 164 -4.24 -47.13 -28.82
CA ARG A 164 -3.35 -48.17 -29.38
C ARG A 164 -3.80 -48.61 -30.77
N GLN A 165 -5.07 -48.98 -30.94
CA GLN A 165 -5.60 -49.43 -32.22
C GLN A 165 -5.48 -48.35 -33.31
N MET A 166 -5.76 -47.09 -32.99
CA MET A 166 -5.70 -45.98 -33.94
C MET A 166 -4.28 -45.68 -34.45
N PHE A 167 -3.28 -45.86 -33.60
CA PHE A 167 -1.89 -45.51 -33.91
C PHE A 167 -0.98 -46.72 -34.15
N ALA A 168 -1.49 -47.95 -34.09
CA ALA A 168 -0.72 -49.18 -34.27
C ALA A 168 0.11 -49.19 -35.56
N SER A 169 -0.45 -48.68 -36.67
CA SER A 169 0.24 -48.60 -37.97
C SER A 169 1.41 -47.58 -38.00
N LYS A 170 1.53 -46.71 -37.00
CA LYS A 170 2.57 -45.68 -36.88
C LYS A 170 3.72 -46.09 -35.93
N GLY A 171 3.68 -47.29 -35.37
CA GLY A 171 4.72 -47.86 -34.50
C GLY A 171 4.52 -47.62 -33.00
N GLU A 172 5.10 -48.50 -32.17
CA GLU A 172 4.91 -48.52 -30.70
C GLU A 172 5.36 -47.23 -30.00
N ALA A 173 6.35 -46.51 -30.52
CA ALA A 173 6.77 -45.23 -29.95
C ALA A 173 5.67 -44.16 -30.05
N ILE A 174 4.93 -44.12 -31.18
CA ILE A 174 3.81 -43.19 -31.37
C ILE A 174 2.61 -43.60 -30.52
N VAL A 175 2.37 -44.91 -30.36
CA VAL A 175 1.34 -45.42 -29.45
C VAL A 175 1.65 -44.99 -28.01
N ALA A 176 2.84 -45.28 -27.50
CA ALA A 176 3.23 -44.93 -26.12
C ALA A 176 3.13 -43.41 -25.85
N MET A 177 3.52 -42.57 -26.82
CA MET A 177 3.41 -41.12 -26.74
C MET A 177 1.94 -40.66 -26.59
N ASN A 178 1.02 -41.18 -27.41
CA ASN A 178 -0.40 -40.80 -27.32
C ASN A 178 -1.06 -41.36 -26.05
N GLN A 179 -0.69 -42.56 -25.61
CA GLN A 179 -1.14 -43.11 -24.32
C GLN A 179 -0.68 -42.26 -23.13
N ARG A 180 0.56 -41.72 -23.18
CA ARG A 180 1.04 -40.76 -22.18
C ARG A 180 0.25 -39.45 -22.22
N ALA A 181 -0.04 -38.91 -23.41
CA ALA A 181 -0.84 -37.70 -23.59
C ALA A 181 -2.26 -37.85 -23.01
N LEU A 182 -2.90 -39.01 -23.24
CA LEU A 182 -4.22 -39.35 -22.69
C LEU A 182 -4.23 -39.27 -21.16
N ARG A 183 -3.21 -39.85 -20.50
CA ARG A 183 -3.11 -39.85 -19.03
C ARG A 183 -2.85 -38.46 -18.46
N LEU A 184 -1.98 -37.68 -19.10
CA LEU A 184 -1.70 -36.30 -18.70
C LEU A 184 -2.97 -35.44 -18.77
N GLY A 185 -3.72 -35.53 -19.86
CA GLY A 185 -4.99 -34.82 -20.01
C GLY A 185 -6.02 -35.18 -18.94
N ARG A 186 -6.16 -36.48 -18.65
CA ARG A 186 -7.08 -36.97 -17.60
C ARG A 186 -6.71 -36.44 -16.22
N ARG A 187 -5.42 -36.43 -15.88
CA ARG A 187 -4.92 -35.94 -14.58
C ARG A 187 -5.02 -34.42 -14.45
N ALA A 188 -4.67 -33.67 -15.49
CA ALA A 188 -4.81 -32.22 -15.51
C ALA A 188 -6.27 -31.77 -15.36
N ALA A 189 -7.21 -32.46 -16.02
CA ALA A 189 -8.63 -32.17 -15.85
C ALA A 189 -9.14 -32.44 -14.43
N ALA A 190 -8.74 -33.56 -13.82
CA ALA A 190 -9.10 -33.86 -12.43
C ALA A 190 -8.55 -32.80 -11.46
N ALA A 191 -7.30 -32.37 -11.65
CA ALA A 191 -6.67 -31.31 -10.88
C ALA A 191 -7.36 -29.95 -11.07
N TYR A 192 -7.74 -29.62 -12.32
CA TYR A 192 -8.51 -28.41 -12.61
C TYR A 192 -9.85 -28.41 -11.86
N THR A 193 -10.61 -29.50 -11.94
CA THR A 193 -11.92 -29.62 -11.28
C THR A 193 -11.79 -29.54 -9.75
N ASP A 194 -10.77 -30.16 -9.16
CA ASP A 194 -10.48 -30.04 -7.73
C ASP A 194 -10.15 -28.60 -7.33
N GLY A 195 -9.26 -27.90 -8.06
CA GLY A 195 -8.92 -26.49 -7.80
C GLY A 195 -10.13 -25.55 -7.89
N MET A 196 -11.03 -25.77 -8.85
CA MET A 196 -12.30 -25.04 -8.95
C MET A 196 -13.23 -25.34 -7.77
N SER A 197 -13.29 -26.60 -7.31
CA SER A 197 -14.14 -26.99 -6.17
C SER A 197 -13.68 -26.39 -4.83
N ARG A 198 -12.39 -26.04 -4.72
CA ARG A 198 -11.78 -25.35 -3.58
C ARG A 198 -11.94 -23.82 -3.63
N GLY A 199 -12.69 -23.29 -4.60
CA GLY A 199 -12.97 -21.85 -4.73
C GLY A 199 -11.98 -21.07 -5.58
N GLY A 200 -11.04 -21.73 -6.27
CA GLY A 200 -10.12 -21.08 -7.19
C GLY A 200 -10.83 -20.47 -8.40
N SER A 201 -10.37 -19.30 -8.86
CA SER A 201 -10.84 -18.74 -10.14
C SER A 201 -10.28 -19.54 -11.32
N PRO A 202 -10.96 -19.56 -12.49
CA PRO A 202 -10.45 -20.24 -13.69
C PRO A 202 -9.02 -19.84 -14.05
N ARG A 203 -8.69 -18.55 -13.90
CA ARG A 203 -7.34 -18.02 -14.15
C ARG A 203 -6.31 -18.51 -13.13
N ALA A 204 -6.65 -18.50 -11.84
CA ALA A 204 -5.76 -18.96 -10.78
C ALA A 204 -5.45 -20.45 -10.93
N VAL A 205 -6.48 -21.27 -11.19
CA VAL A 205 -6.33 -22.72 -11.38
C VAL A 205 -5.50 -23.04 -12.62
N ARG A 206 -5.70 -22.33 -13.75
CA ARG A 206 -4.85 -22.49 -14.95
C ARG A 206 -3.38 -22.14 -14.69
N LYS A 207 -3.13 -21.02 -14.00
CA LYS A 207 -1.76 -20.58 -13.66
C LYS A 207 -1.06 -21.55 -12.71
N TRP A 208 -1.82 -22.15 -11.80
CA TRP A 208 -1.32 -23.20 -10.93
C TRP A 208 -0.97 -24.46 -11.72
N LEU A 209 -1.87 -24.95 -12.57
CA LEU A 209 -1.63 -26.13 -13.41
C LEU A 209 -0.44 -25.99 -14.34
N SER A 210 -0.20 -24.79 -14.90
CA SER A 210 0.97 -24.56 -15.77
C SER A 210 2.32 -24.60 -15.04
N ARG A 211 2.32 -24.55 -13.71
CA ARG A 211 3.52 -24.73 -12.86
C ARG A 211 3.73 -26.17 -12.43
N CYS A 212 2.71 -27.02 -12.52
CA CYS A 212 2.83 -28.45 -12.17
C CYS A 212 3.75 -29.16 -13.16
N LYS A 213 4.68 -29.98 -12.66
CA LYS A 213 5.47 -30.83 -13.56
C LYS A 213 4.57 -31.95 -14.11
N PRO A 214 4.65 -32.27 -15.42
CA PRO A 214 3.89 -33.36 -16.02
C PRO A 214 4.06 -34.71 -15.30
N GLU A 215 5.23 -34.95 -14.73
CA GLU A 215 5.58 -36.16 -13.97
C GLU A 215 4.80 -36.24 -12.66
N ASP A 216 4.62 -35.11 -11.96
CA ASP A 216 3.85 -35.03 -10.71
C ASP A 216 2.36 -35.30 -10.98
N LEU A 217 1.83 -34.78 -12.10
CA LEU A 217 0.47 -35.06 -12.55
C LEU A 217 0.25 -36.56 -12.83
N LEU A 218 1.25 -37.24 -13.40
CA LEU A 218 1.19 -38.68 -13.68
C LEU A 218 1.32 -39.53 -12.41
N ALA A 219 2.16 -39.12 -11.46
CA ALA A 219 2.38 -39.82 -10.19
C ALA A 219 1.15 -39.80 -9.27
N GLY A 220 0.19 -38.89 -9.50
CA GLY A 220 -1.04 -38.81 -8.72
C GLY A 220 -0.79 -38.38 -7.28
N HIS A 221 0.28 -37.62 -7.03
CA HIS A 221 0.54 -37.01 -5.73
C HIS A 221 -0.65 -36.16 -5.29
N ASP A 222 -0.94 -36.17 -3.99
CA ASP A 222 -2.01 -35.38 -3.41
C ASP A 222 -1.73 -33.89 -3.68
N LEU A 223 -2.59 -33.27 -4.49
CA LEU A 223 -2.53 -31.84 -4.80
C LEU A 223 -3.12 -31.02 -3.63
N ALA A 224 -3.48 -31.66 -2.51
CA ALA A 224 -3.75 -31.03 -1.23
C ALA A 224 -2.44 -30.57 -0.56
N GLY A 225 -2.01 -29.34 -0.83
CA GLY A 225 -0.88 -28.75 -0.12
C GLY A 225 -0.26 -27.48 -0.69
N LEU A 226 -0.73 -26.98 -1.82
CA LEU A 226 -0.27 -25.70 -2.35
C LEU A 226 -1.39 -24.68 -2.22
N GLU A 227 -1.14 -23.62 -1.45
CA GLU A 227 -1.96 -22.42 -1.44
C GLU A 227 -2.23 -22.05 -2.91
N LEU A 228 -3.51 -21.99 -3.30
CA LEU A 228 -3.92 -21.27 -4.49
C LEU A 228 -3.52 -19.83 -4.20
N ALA A 229 -2.26 -19.49 -4.46
CA ALA A 229 -1.69 -18.21 -4.13
C ALA A 229 -2.62 -17.16 -4.75
N ASP A 230 -3.38 -16.49 -3.90
CA ASP A 230 -4.03 -15.25 -4.27
C ASP A 230 -2.89 -14.35 -4.73
N ASP A 231 -2.84 -14.10 -6.04
CA ASP A 231 -1.88 -13.22 -6.68
C ASP A 231 -1.98 -11.84 -6.00
N ALA A 232 -1.20 -11.63 -4.95
CA ALA A 232 -0.92 -10.30 -4.40
C ALA A 232 -0.19 -9.42 -5.44
N GLY A 233 0.36 -10.03 -6.51
CA GLY A 233 0.93 -9.37 -7.68
C GLY A 233 -0.01 -9.41 -8.87
N GLY A 234 -0.92 -8.44 -8.97
CA GLY A 234 -1.63 -8.12 -10.20
C GLY A 234 -0.69 -7.57 -11.28
N ASP A 235 0.31 -8.34 -11.70
CA ASP A 235 1.26 -7.90 -12.73
C ASP A 235 0.68 -8.15 -14.12
N LEU A 236 0.94 -7.21 -15.04
CA LEU A 236 0.56 -7.36 -16.44
C LEU A 236 1.32 -8.52 -17.07
N THR A 237 0.63 -9.29 -17.91
CA THR A 237 1.24 -10.27 -18.81
C THR A 237 2.11 -9.56 -19.84
N GLN A 238 3.07 -10.27 -20.44
CA GLN A 238 3.92 -9.66 -21.47
C GLN A 238 3.12 -9.10 -22.65
N ALA A 239 2.00 -9.75 -23.01
CA ALA A 239 1.12 -9.29 -24.08
C ALA A 239 0.42 -7.97 -23.71
N GLU A 240 -0.14 -7.88 -22.49
CA GLU A 240 -0.77 -6.66 -21.98
C GLU A 240 0.23 -5.51 -21.90
N ARG A 241 1.44 -5.76 -21.38
CA ARG A 241 2.54 -4.77 -21.36
C ARG A 241 2.86 -4.23 -22.73
N THR A 242 3.02 -5.13 -23.70
CA THR A 242 3.36 -4.77 -25.09
C THR A 242 2.23 -3.96 -25.72
N ALA A 243 0.97 -4.33 -25.48
CA ALA A 243 -0.19 -3.61 -26.01
C ALA A 243 -0.32 -2.20 -25.39
N VAL A 244 -0.19 -2.07 -24.07
CA VAL A 244 -0.23 -0.78 -23.38
C VAL A 244 0.94 0.11 -23.79
N ALA A 245 2.16 -0.43 -23.82
CA ALA A 245 3.34 0.30 -24.27
C ALA A 245 3.20 0.77 -25.71
N GLY A 246 2.68 -0.08 -26.61
CA GLY A 246 2.38 0.26 -27.99
C GLY A 246 1.37 1.41 -28.11
N LEU A 247 0.29 1.38 -27.32
CA LEU A 247 -0.68 2.47 -27.28
C LEU A 247 -0.04 3.78 -26.83
N LEU A 248 0.68 3.79 -25.71
CA LEU A 248 1.32 5.00 -25.19
C LEU A 248 2.38 5.55 -26.17
N LYS A 249 3.16 4.66 -26.79
CA LYS A 249 4.12 5.03 -27.82
C LYS A 249 3.45 5.67 -29.04
N ASN A 250 2.32 5.13 -29.50
CA ASN A 250 1.57 5.72 -30.62
C ASN A 250 1.06 7.13 -30.28
N VAL A 251 0.59 7.36 -29.07
CA VAL A 251 0.16 8.70 -28.61
C VAL A 251 1.35 9.66 -28.60
N TYR A 252 2.51 9.18 -28.15
CA TYR A 252 3.75 9.96 -28.08
C TYR A 252 4.30 10.34 -29.46
N GLU A 253 4.31 9.38 -30.40
CA GLU A 253 4.75 9.60 -31.79
C GLU A 253 3.84 10.57 -32.55
N GLN A 254 2.61 10.79 -32.07
CA GLN A 254 1.70 11.83 -32.56
C GLN A 254 1.93 13.20 -31.90
N ASP A 255 2.99 13.37 -31.12
CA ASP A 255 3.33 14.57 -30.36
C ASP A 255 2.22 15.00 -29.38
N ARG A 256 1.51 14.01 -28.80
CA ARG A 256 0.44 14.25 -27.83
C ARG A 256 0.87 13.84 -26.43
N SER A 257 0.51 14.68 -25.46
CA SER A 257 0.67 14.41 -24.02
C SER A 257 -0.62 13.96 -23.34
N ARG A 258 -1.75 13.90 -24.07
CA ARG A 258 -3.06 13.54 -23.54
C ARG A 258 -3.65 12.39 -24.31
N LEU A 259 -4.31 11.48 -23.62
CA LEU A 259 -5.05 10.39 -24.22
C LEU A 259 -6.47 10.86 -24.55
N TYR A 260 -6.99 10.41 -25.69
CA TYR A 260 -8.40 10.52 -26.00
C TYR A 260 -9.21 9.48 -25.21
N GLU A 261 -10.50 9.76 -25.02
CA GLU A 261 -11.38 8.93 -24.18
C GLU A 261 -11.44 7.46 -24.65
N HIS A 262 -11.48 7.21 -25.96
CA HIS A 262 -11.46 5.86 -26.51
C HIS A 262 -10.12 5.13 -26.30
N GLU A 263 -9.01 5.87 -26.16
CA GLU A 263 -7.70 5.30 -25.84
C GLU A 263 -7.65 4.94 -24.35
N VAL A 264 -8.28 5.74 -23.47
CA VAL A 264 -8.49 5.39 -22.06
C VAL A 264 -9.36 4.14 -21.93
N TYR A 265 -10.45 4.04 -22.70
CA TYR A 265 -11.27 2.82 -22.75
C TYR A 265 -10.46 1.61 -23.19
N SER A 266 -9.59 1.79 -24.20
CA SER A 266 -8.70 0.74 -24.69
C SER A 266 -7.71 0.30 -23.61
N LEU A 267 -7.09 1.23 -22.89
CA LEU A 267 -6.19 0.91 -21.76
C LEU A 267 -6.89 0.08 -20.69
N VAL A 268 -8.05 0.54 -20.20
CA VAL A 268 -8.83 -0.12 -19.14
C VAL A 268 -9.30 -1.51 -19.59
N HIS A 269 -9.65 -1.66 -20.86
CA HIS A 269 -10.05 -2.93 -21.46
C HIS A 269 -8.87 -3.91 -21.61
N LEU A 270 -7.71 -3.42 -22.07
CA LEU A 270 -6.51 -4.23 -22.29
C LEU A 270 -6.02 -4.91 -21.01
N VAL A 271 -6.08 -4.21 -19.88
CA VAL A 271 -5.64 -4.75 -18.57
C VAL A 271 -6.73 -5.54 -17.84
N GLY A 272 -7.80 -5.91 -18.55
CA GLY A 272 -8.84 -6.80 -18.03
C GLY A 272 -9.69 -6.21 -16.91
N ALA A 273 -9.69 -4.88 -16.73
CA ALA A 273 -10.41 -4.25 -15.65
C ALA A 273 -11.92 -4.43 -15.85
N ILE A 274 -12.43 -3.87 -16.95
CA ILE A 274 -13.84 -3.61 -17.20
C ILE A 274 -14.06 -3.49 -18.71
N GLU A 275 -15.14 -4.05 -19.22
CA GLU A 275 -15.53 -3.90 -20.63
C GLU A 275 -16.17 -2.52 -20.84
N PRO A 276 -15.59 -1.63 -21.67
CA PRO A 276 -16.17 -0.32 -21.93
C PRO A 276 -17.50 -0.44 -22.69
N PRO A 277 -18.38 0.58 -22.63
CA PRO A 277 -19.57 0.61 -23.49
C PRO A 277 -19.15 0.50 -24.96
N ARG A 278 -20.03 -0.07 -25.80
CA ARG A 278 -19.76 -0.11 -27.24
C ARG A 278 -19.51 1.30 -27.73
N HIS A 279 -18.45 1.48 -28.51
CA HIS A 279 -18.05 2.79 -28.97
C HIS A 279 -17.33 2.71 -30.32
N VAL A 280 -17.40 3.79 -31.08
CA VAL A 280 -16.70 3.97 -32.36
C VAL A 280 -16.19 5.40 -32.42
N PHE A 281 -14.89 5.58 -32.67
CA PHE A 281 -14.32 6.91 -32.90
C PHE A 281 -14.39 7.28 -34.38
N LEU A 282 -15.11 8.35 -34.69
CA LEU A 282 -15.25 8.89 -36.04
C LEU A 282 -14.31 10.07 -36.21
N ARG A 283 -13.24 9.87 -36.98
CA ARG A 283 -12.33 10.97 -37.33
C ARG A 283 -13.05 12.03 -38.15
N ARG A 284 -12.61 13.28 -38.01
CA ARG A 284 -13.09 14.39 -38.84
C ARG A 284 -13.03 14.02 -40.32
N GLY A 285 -14.15 14.22 -41.02
CA GLY A 285 -14.29 13.88 -42.44
C GLY A 285 -14.77 12.45 -42.72
N THR A 286 -14.97 11.61 -41.69
CA THR A 286 -15.55 10.27 -41.85
C THR A 286 -17.06 10.36 -42.05
N THR A 287 -17.60 9.66 -43.04
CA THR A 287 -19.05 9.53 -43.26
C THR A 287 -19.63 8.43 -42.37
N VAL A 288 -20.73 8.71 -41.66
CA VAL A 288 -21.47 7.72 -40.87
C VAL A 288 -22.24 6.81 -41.82
N THR A 289 -22.08 5.49 -41.64
CA THR A 289 -22.79 4.47 -42.43
C THR A 289 -23.62 3.56 -41.53
N THR A 290 -24.51 2.77 -42.13
CA THR A 290 -25.24 1.71 -41.41
C THR A 290 -24.28 0.70 -40.79
N GLU A 291 -23.14 0.40 -41.43
CA GLU A 291 -22.10 -0.48 -40.88
C GLU A 291 -21.49 0.12 -39.62
N THR A 292 -21.20 1.42 -39.63
CA THR A 292 -20.68 2.17 -38.46
C THR A 292 -21.60 2.07 -37.25
N LEU A 293 -22.92 2.06 -37.47
CA LEU A 293 -23.92 2.00 -36.39
C LEU A 293 -24.39 0.58 -36.06
N SER A 294 -24.11 -0.40 -36.91
CA SER A 294 -24.50 -1.81 -36.70
C SER A 294 -24.08 -2.42 -35.35
N PRO A 295 -22.97 -1.99 -34.69
CA PRO A 295 -22.64 -2.49 -33.36
C PRO A 295 -23.58 -2.00 -32.26
N PHE A 296 -24.37 -0.94 -32.46
CA PHE A 296 -25.19 -0.37 -31.39
C PHE A 296 -26.63 -0.89 -31.47
N ARG A 297 -27.12 -1.49 -30.37
CA ARG A 297 -28.46 -2.10 -30.31
C ARG A 297 -29.54 -1.23 -29.68
N GLY A 298 -29.15 -0.18 -28.95
CA GLY A 298 -30.08 0.73 -28.28
C GLY A 298 -30.71 1.74 -29.25
N GLU A 299 -31.87 2.27 -28.89
CA GLU A 299 -32.59 3.31 -29.66
C GLU A 299 -31.89 4.68 -29.60
N ARG A 300 -30.99 4.87 -28.64
CA ARG A 300 -30.27 6.12 -28.37
C ARG A 300 -28.76 5.89 -28.31
N LEU A 301 -28.02 6.91 -28.74
CA LEU A 301 -26.56 7.00 -28.69
C LEU A 301 -26.13 8.28 -27.99
N VAL A 302 -24.88 8.29 -27.55
CA VAL A 302 -24.21 9.47 -27.00
C VAL A 302 -23.08 9.86 -27.94
N LEU A 303 -23.06 11.11 -28.39
CA LEU A 303 -21.99 11.71 -29.17
C LEU A 303 -21.13 12.58 -28.26
N LYS A 304 -19.83 12.35 -28.27
CA LYS A 304 -18.86 13.11 -27.47
C LYS A 304 -17.78 13.67 -28.38
N LEU A 305 -17.57 14.98 -28.36
CA LEU A 305 -16.49 15.60 -29.12
C LEU A 305 -15.14 15.14 -28.57
N VAL A 306 -14.21 14.82 -29.48
CA VAL A 306 -12.81 14.56 -29.15
C VAL A 306 -11.97 15.73 -29.68
N ALA A 307 -11.46 16.53 -28.75
CA ALA A 307 -10.64 17.71 -29.06
C ALA A 307 -9.61 17.95 -27.94
N GLN A 308 -8.42 18.42 -28.28
CA GLN A 308 -7.35 18.61 -27.28
C GLN A 308 -7.67 19.69 -26.25
N GLN A 309 -8.41 20.74 -26.64
CA GLN A 309 -8.71 21.90 -25.81
C GLN A 309 -10.01 21.79 -25.01
N VAL A 310 -10.84 20.76 -25.25
CA VAL A 310 -12.14 20.58 -24.57
C VAL A 310 -12.03 19.50 -23.50
N VAL A 311 -11.76 19.93 -22.25
CA VAL A 311 -11.60 19.01 -21.10
C VAL A 311 -12.94 18.74 -20.40
N HIS A 312 -13.70 19.78 -20.06
CA HIS A 312 -15.02 19.67 -19.42
C HIS A 312 -16.13 19.60 -20.47
N LYS A 313 -16.30 18.42 -21.09
CA LYS A 313 -17.18 18.21 -22.26
C LYS A 313 -18.64 18.61 -21.98
N THR A 314 -19.17 18.27 -20.81
CA THR A 314 -20.57 18.58 -20.43
C THR A 314 -20.79 20.10 -20.34
N GLU A 315 -19.89 20.82 -19.66
CA GLU A 315 -19.95 22.28 -19.53
C GLU A 315 -19.77 22.99 -20.88
N ALA A 316 -18.90 22.43 -21.74
CA ALA A 316 -18.69 22.91 -23.09
C ALA A 316 -19.83 22.55 -24.07
N ARG A 317 -20.89 21.87 -23.63
CA ARG A 317 -21.98 21.34 -24.47
C ARG A 317 -21.49 20.43 -25.61
N ALA A 318 -20.41 19.70 -25.34
CA ALA A 318 -19.73 18.81 -26.28
C ALA A 318 -20.15 17.32 -26.10
N VAL A 319 -21.23 17.08 -25.36
CA VAL A 319 -21.90 15.77 -25.19
C VAL A 319 -23.36 15.90 -25.61
N VAL A 320 -23.82 15.06 -26.54
CA VAL A 320 -25.20 15.10 -27.07
C VAL A 320 -25.80 13.71 -27.13
N PHE A 321 -27.08 13.60 -26.79
CA PHE A 321 -27.86 12.37 -26.95
C PHE A 321 -28.63 12.41 -28.27
N VAL A 322 -28.50 11.37 -29.08
CA VAL A 322 -29.14 11.29 -30.41
C VAL A 322 -29.86 9.96 -30.60
N PRO A 323 -30.93 9.90 -31.43
CA PRO A 323 -31.47 8.63 -31.90
C PRO A 323 -30.42 7.82 -32.65
N ASN A 324 -30.49 6.49 -32.58
CA ASN A 324 -29.64 5.57 -33.33
C ASN A 324 -30.04 5.51 -34.81
N GLU A 325 -29.89 6.63 -35.51
CA GLU A 325 -30.21 6.80 -36.92
C GLU A 325 -29.04 7.47 -37.64
N VAL A 326 -28.60 6.89 -38.76
CA VAL A 326 -27.44 7.36 -39.55
C VAL A 326 -27.49 8.86 -39.82
N GLN A 327 -28.64 9.36 -40.29
CA GLN A 327 -28.80 10.77 -40.63
C GLN A 327 -28.77 11.70 -39.40
N ALA A 328 -29.36 11.27 -38.28
CA ALA A 328 -29.35 12.05 -37.05
C ALA A 328 -27.94 12.16 -36.46
N VAL A 329 -27.21 11.03 -36.43
CA VAL A 329 -25.82 10.96 -35.97
C VAL A 329 -24.92 11.81 -36.87
N GLN A 330 -25.02 11.69 -38.19
CA GLN A 330 -24.19 12.47 -39.14
C GLN A 330 -24.39 13.98 -38.94
N ARG A 331 -25.64 14.45 -38.92
CA ARG A 331 -25.95 15.88 -38.74
C ARG A 331 -25.39 16.42 -37.43
N GLU A 332 -25.52 15.65 -36.36
CA GLU A 332 -25.09 16.10 -35.04
C GLU A 332 -23.57 16.06 -34.87
N CYS A 333 -22.89 15.08 -35.48
CA CYS A 333 -21.44 15.07 -35.59
C CYS A 333 -20.92 16.33 -36.30
N GLU A 334 -21.50 16.68 -37.45
CA GLU A 334 -21.13 17.89 -38.19
C GLU A 334 -21.38 19.16 -37.38
N ARG A 335 -22.54 19.25 -36.72
CA ARG A 335 -22.89 20.38 -35.85
C ARG A 335 -21.90 20.55 -34.69
N LEU A 336 -21.55 19.45 -34.00
CA LEU A 336 -20.60 19.46 -32.89
C LEU A 336 -19.20 19.89 -33.35
N MET A 337 -18.72 19.34 -34.46
CA MET A 337 -17.41 19.70 -35.01
C MET A 337 -17.36 21.18 -35.45
N ALA A 338 -18.44 21.69 -36.06
CA ALA A 338 -18.53 23.08 -36.48
C ALA A 338 -18.57 24.05 -35.29
N ALA A 339 -19.35 23.74 -34.25
CA ALA A 339 -19.47 24.55 -33.04
C ALA A 339 -18.15 24.71 -32.28
N HIS A 340 -17.21 23.78 -32.46
CA HIS A 340 -15.92 23.75 -31.79
C HIS A 340 -14.72 23.81 -32.75
N ALA A 341 -14.89 24.34 -33.96
CA ALA A 341 -13.87 24.28 -35.02
C ALA A 341 -12.49 24.85 -34.62
N THR A 342 -12.44 25.77 -33.66
CA THR A 342 -11.20 26.38 -33.15
C THR A 342 -10.50 25.57 -32.05
N ALA A 343 -11.14 24.52 -31.52
CA ALA A 343 -10.66 23.77 -30.35
C ALA A 343 -9.71 22.60 -30.67
N GLY A 344 -9.25 22.49 -31.93
CA GLY A 344 -8.42 21.36 -32.38
C GLY A 344 -9.21 20.04 -32.38
N VAL A 345 -10.33 20.02 -33.12
CA VAL A 345 -11.26 18.87 -33.18
C VAL A 345 -10.70 17.76 -34.07
N GLU A 346 -10.64 16.57 -33.50
CA GLU A 346 -10.14 15.35 -34.13
C GLU A 346 -11.27 14.49 -34.67
N GLY A 347 -12.45 14.58 -34.05
CA GLY A 347 -13.60 13.79 -34.42
C GLY A 347 -14.66 13.74 -33.32
N VAL A 348 -15.54 12.75 -33.46
CA VAL A 348 -16.63 12.49 -32.51
C VAL A 348 -16.59 11.02 -32.11
N LEU A 349 -16.62 10.78 -30.81
CA LEU A 349 -16.77 9.45 -30.23
C LEU A 349 -18.26 9.15 -30.10
N VAL A 350 -18.72 8.13 -30.82
CA VAL A 350 -20.07 7.57 -30.72
C VAL A 350 -20.06 6.48 -29.67
N VAL A 351 -20.94 6.54 -28.68
CA VAL A 351 -21.00 5.62 -27.53
C VAL A 351 -22.42 5.11 -27.33
N GLU A 352 -22.57 3.85 -26.93
CA GLU A 352 -23.83 3.28 -26.48
C GLU A 352 -24.42 4.11 -25.33
N PHE A 353 -25.72 4.40 -25.40
CA PHE A 353 -26.42 5.01 -24.26
C PHE A 353 -26.60 3.97 -23.14
N VAL A 354 -26.03 4.25 -21.97
CA VAL A 354 -26.14 3.39 -20.79
C VAL A 354 -27.28 3.90 -19.90
N GLU A 355 -28.39 3.16 -19.88
CA GLU A 355 -29.48 3.42 -18.93
C GLU A 355 -29.02 3.15 -17.49
N GLN A 356 -29.11 4.18 -16.64
CA GLN A 356 -28.77 4.07 -15.22
C GLN A 356 -29.97 3.50 -14.43
N ALA A 357 -29.71 2.51 -13.58
CA ALA A 357 -30.75 1.88 -12.77
C ALA A 357 -31.31 2.78 -11.65
N GLN A 358 -30.54 3.80 -11.22
CA GLN A 358 -30.93 4.79 -10.21
C GLN A 358 -30.25 6.13 -10.52
N SER A 359 -31.03 7.21 -10.52
CA SER A 359 -30.51 8.58 -10.57
C SER A 359 -30.46 9.13 -9.13
N GLY A 360 -29.27 9.29 -8.56
CA GLY A 360 -29.09 9.79 -7.19
C GLY A 360 -27.64 9.73 -6.70
N LEU A 361 -27.36 10.43 -5.60
CA LEU A 361 -26.07 10.39 -4.88
C LEU A 361 -25.65 8.95 -4.55
N GLY A 362 -24.40 8.58 -4.83
CA GLY A 362 -23.88 7.23 -4.53
C GLY A 362 -24.12 6.17 -5.60
N SER A 363 -24.55 6.56 -6.80
CA SER A 363 -24.76 5.64 -7.93
C SER A 363 -23.57 5.54 -8.89
N GLU A 364 -22.51 6.32 -8.66
CA GLU A 364 -21.34 6.44 -9.52
C GLU A 364 -20.05 6.31 -8.71
N LEU A 365 -19.02 5.73 -9.33
CA LEU A 365 -17.70 5.53 -8.74
C LEU A 365 -16.64 6.29 -9.55
N PHE A 366 -15.70 6.91 -8.87
CA PHE A 366 -14.46 7.43 -9.47
C PHE A 366 -13.30 6.48 -9.15
N VAL A 367 -12.42 6.22 -10.12
CA VAL A 367 -11.10 5.61 -9.88
C VAL A 367 -10.05 6.30 -10.73
N GLY A 368 -8.92 6.65 -10.13
CA GLY A 368 -7.80 7.27 -10.82
C GLY A 368 -6.44 6.91 -10.24
N ILE A 369 -5.41 7.06 -11.06
CA ILE A 369 -4.00 6.95 -10.70
C ILE A 369 -3.27 8.22 -11.12
N ARG A 370 -2.35 8.67 -10.28
CA ARG A 370 -1.54 9.86 -10.54
C ARG A 370 -0.12 9.66 -10.04
N ALA A 371 0.85 10.02 -10.88
CA ALA A 371 2.25 10.10 -10.48
C ALA A 371 2.46 11.36 -9.62
N THR A 372 2.91 11.16 -8.39
CA THR A 372 3.35 12.21 -7.46
C THR A 372 4.86 12.19 -7.35
N ARG A 373 5.45 13.35 -7.03
CA ARG A 373 6.90 13.49 -6.90
C ARG A 373 7.42 12.71 -5.70
N GLU A 374 6.75 12.83 -4.57
CA GLU A 374 7.21 12.33 -3.27
C GLU A 374 6.96 10.83 -3.09
N PHE A 375 5.78 10.35 -3.52
CA PHE A 375 5.32 8.98 -3.27
C PHE A 375 5.33 8.10 -4.52
N GLY A 376 5.64 8.65 -5.69
CA GLY A 376 5.45 7.95 -6.96
C GLY A 376 3.96 7.81 -7.29
N PRO A 377 3.52 6.70 -7.93
CA PRO A 377 2.14 6.55 -8.35
C PRO A 377 1.20 6.32 -7.16
N VAL A 378 0.11 7.07 -7.11
CA VAL A 378 -0.94 7.01 -6.10
C VAL A 378 -2.25 6.60 -6.78
N ILE A 379 -2.95 5.62 -6.21
CA ILE A 379 -4.32 5.26 -6.59
C ILE A 379 -5.33 5.99 -5.69
N ALA A 380 -6.45 6.41 -6.26
CA ALA A 380 -7.57 7.01 -5.56
C ALA A 380 -8.90 6.43 -6.05
N ALA A 381 -9.84 6.19 -5.13
CA ALA A 381 -11.20 5.74 -5.46
C ALA A 381 -12.23 6.33 -4.48
N GLY A 382 -13.39 6.75 -4.98
CA GLY A 382 -14.41 7.44 -4.18
C GLY A 382 -15.73 7.59 -4.92
N LEU A 383 -16.63 8.42 -4.38
CA LEU A 383 -17.86 8.79 -5.09
C LEU A 383 -17.51 9.41 -6.44
N GLY A 384 -18.24 9.02 -7.50
CA GLY A 384 -18.09 9.55 -8.85
C GLY A 384 -19.20 10.54 -9.21
N GLY A 385 -19.04 11.19 -10.36
CA GLY A 385 -20.03 12.13 -10.93
C GLY A 385 -19.68 13.59 -10.73
N VAL A 386 -20.57 14.47 -11.20
CA VAL A 386 -20.33 15.93 -11.22
C VAL A 386 -20.29 16.59 -9.83
N ASP A 387 -20.96 15.99 -8.83
CA ASP A 387 -21.00 16.52 -7.47
C ASP A 387 -19.83 16.07 -6.58
N THR A 388 -18.92 15.24 -7.12
CA THR A 388 -17.80 14.62 -6.38
C THR A 388 -16.90 15.65 -5.72
N GLU A 389 -16.48 16.69 -6.45
CA GLU A 389 -15.58 17.72 -5.93
C GLU A 389 -16.23 18.49 -4.78
N TYR A 390 -17.53 18.77 -4.88
CA TYR A 390 -18.28 19.43 -3.81
C TYR A 390 -18.36 18.55 -2.57
N LEU A 391 -18.72 17.27 -2.71
CA LEU A 391 -18.83 16.33 -1.58
C LEU A 391 -17.47 16.11 -0.91
N ALA A 392 -16.41 15.90 -1.70
CA ALA A 392 -15.05 15.76 -1.20
C ALA A 392 -14.60 16.99 -0.41
N SER A 393 -15.03 18.21 -0.81
CA SER A 393 -14.72 19.45 -0.08
C SER A 393 -15.44 19.60 1.26
N LYS A 394 -16.56 18.91 1.47
CA LYS A 394 -17.41 19.01 2.67
C LYS A 394 -17.22 17.85 3.64
N MET A 395 -16.74 16.71 3.17
CA MET A 395 -16.52 15.52 3.99
C MET A 395 -15.16 15.53 4.69
N ARG A 396 -15.04 14.75 5.77
CA ARG A 396 -13.75 14.55 6.43
C ARG A 396 -12.78 13.82 5.47
N PRO A 397 -11.47 14.17 5.46
CA PRO A 397 -10.47 13.42 4.72
C PRO A 397 -10.51 11.92 5.03
N GLY A 398 -10.38 11.07 4.00
CA GLY A 398 -10.45 9.62 4.11
C GLY A 398 -11.87 9.03 4.16
N VAL A 399 -12.92 9.84 4.35
CA VAL A 399 -14.32 9.37 4.32
C VAL A 399 -14.89 9.37 2.89
N ALA A 400 -14.51 10.35 2.07
CA ALA A 400 -15.03 10.50 0.70
C ALA A 400 -14.25 9.69 -0.35
N VAL A 401 -12.93 9.58 -0.16
CA VAL A 401 -12.00 8.99 -1.14
C VAL A 401 -10.94 8.18 -0.39
N ALA A 402 -10.76 6.92 -0.80
CA ALA A 402 -9.62 6.11 -0.41
C ALA A 402 -8.43 6.47 -1.31
N LYS A 403 -7.26 6.72 -0.71
CA LYS A 403 -6.01 6.99 -1.41
C LYS A 403 -4.90 6.09 -0.87
N ALA A 404 -4.02 5.61 -1.74
CA ALA A 404 -2.86 4.83 -1.33
C ALA A 404 -1.72 4.91 -2.35
N VAL A 405 -0.48 4.70 -1.89
CA VAL A 405 0.68 4.59 -2.78
C VAL A 405 0.63 3.24 -3.50
N ALA A 406 0.52 3.26 -4.82
CA ALA A 406 0.26 2.06 -5.63
C ALA A 406 1.41 1.03 -5.60
N LEU A 407 2.64 1.48 -5.34
CA LEU A 407 3.80 0.63 -5.15
C LEU A 407 3.84 -0.08 -3.79
N ASP A 408 2.95 0.28 -2.87
CA ASP A 408 3.00 -0.12 -1.47
C ASP A 408 1.69 -0.79 -0.97
N VAL A 409 0.73 -1.03 -1.87
CA VAL A 409 -0.59 -1.56 -1.50
C VAL A 409 -1.05 -2.60 -2.51
N THR A 410 -1.63 -3.73 -2.06
CA THR A 410 -2.34 -4.67 -2.94
C THR A 410 -3.77 -4.20 -3.21
N ALA A 411 -4.45 -4.83 -4.17
CA ALA A 411 -5.83 -4.45 -4.47
C ALA A 411 -6.80 -4.83 -3.34
N GLU A 412 -6.52 -5.91 -2.61
CA GLU A 412 -7.28 -6.37 -1.45
C GLU A 412 -7.12 -5.38 -0.29
N GLN A 413 -5.88 -4.95 -0.04
CA GLN A 413 -5.58 -3.92 0.95
C GLN A 413 -6.22 -2.59 0.57
N PHE A 414 -6.22 -2.22 -0.72
CA PHE A 414 -6.89 -1.02 -1.19
C PHE A 414 -8.42 -1.12 -1.11
N LEU A 415 -9.00 -2.28 -1.39
CA LEU A 415 -10.42 -2.54 -1.19
C LEU A 415 -10.81 -2.38 0.28
N GLU A 416 -9.97 -2.85 1.22
CA GLU A 416 -10.21 -2.67 2.65
C GLU A 416 -10.15 -1.19 3.08
N LEU A 417 -9.26 -0.40 2.48
CA LEU A 417 -9.29 1.06 2.65
C LEU A 417 -10.58 1.67 2.09
N PHE A 418 -10.99 1.22 0.91
CA PHE A 418 -12.21 1.69 0.25
C PHE A 418 -13.47 1.34 1.04
N ARG A 419 -13.52 0.19 1.72
CA ARG A 419 -14.64 -0.24 2.58
C ARG A 419 -14.98 0.73 3.71
N ARG A 420 -14.01 1.55 4.13
CA ARG A 420 -14.17 2.55 5.20
C ARG A 420 -14.74 3.87 4.70
N THR A 421 -14.99 3.99 3.40
CA THR A 421 -15.51 5.21 2.77
C THR A 421 -17.03 5.18 2.69
N ALA A 422 -17.65 6.35 2.74
CA ALA A 422 -19.09 6.49 2.49
C ALA A 422 -19.48 6.03 1.07
N ALA A 423 -18.53 6.09 0.12
CA ALA A 423 -18.72 5.58 -1.23
C ALA A 423 -19.02 4.07 -1.23
N TYR A 424 -18.26 3.29 -0.45
CA TYR A 424 -18.51 1.85 -0.34
C TYR A 424 -19.84 1.53 0.33
N GLU A 425 -20.18 2.21 1.44
CA GLU A 425 -21.45 1.98 2.14
C GLU A 425 -22.67 2.17 1.23
N LEU A 426 -22.63 3.20 0.38
CA LEU A 426 -23.67 3.49 -0.62
C LEU A 426 -23.72 2.41 -1.72
N LEU A 427 -22.57 2.05 -2.30
CA LEU A 427 -22.47 1.06 -3.38
C LEU A 427 -22.81 -0.37 -2.90
N ALA A 428 -22.50 -0.70 -1.65
CA ALA A 428 -22.78 -1.98 -1.02
C ALA A 428 -24.25 -2.10 -0.53
N GLY A 429 -25.03 -1.02 -0.55
CA GLY A 429 -26.42 -1.00 -0.09
C GLY A 429 -26.57 -1.12 1.42
N GLN A 430 -25.59 -0.63 2.20
CA GLN A 430 -25.63 -0.65 3.66
C GLN A 430 -26.48 0.48 4.25
N THR A 431 -26.86 1.46 3.43
CA THR A 431 -27.71 2.59 3.82
C THR A 431 -29.17 2.35 3.44
N ARG A 432 -30.11 2.91 4.22
CA ARG A 432 -31.56 2.78 3.96
C ARG A 432 -31.89 3.28 2.54
N GLY A 433 -32.62 2.47 1.77
CA GLY A 433 -33.08 2.80 0.42
C GLY A 433 -32.12 2.44 -0.71
N HIS A 434 -30.90 1.98 -0.40
CA HIS A 434 -29.91 1.58 -1.42
C HIS A 434 -29.87 0.05 -1.53
N ARG A 435 -29.72 -0.45 -2.76
CA ARG A 435 -29.45 -1.87 -3.04
C ARG A 435 -28.01 -2.01 -3.49
N ARG A 436 -27.38 -3.15 -3.21
CA ARG A 436 -26.02 -3.40 -3.69
C ARG A 436 -25.95 -3.31 -5.21
N ILE A 437 -25.13 -2.39 -5.71
CA ILE A 437 -25.04 -2.07 -7.15
C ILE A 437 -23.81 -2.75 -7.80
N VAL A 438 -22.78 -3.05 -6.99
CA VAL A 438 -21.51 -3.64 -7.44
C VAL A 438 -21.06 -4.77 -6.50
N SER A 439 -20.43 -5.82 -7.06
CA SER A 439 -19.80 -6.87 -6.28
C SER A 439 -18.38 -6.48 -5.87
N ASP A 440 -17.89 -7.00 -4.73
CA ASP A 440 -16.50 -6.80 -4.31
C ASP A 440 -15.51 -7.35 -5.35
N GLY A 441 -15.89 -8.41 -6.07
CA GLY A 441 -15.10 -8.97 -7.16
C GLY A 441 -14.92 -8.00 -8.33
N ASP A 442 -15.91 -7.16 -8.64
CA ASP A 442 -15.79 -6.16 -9.71
C ASP A 442 -14.90 -4.98 -9.29
N LEU A 443 -15.06 -4.51 -8.05
CA LEU A 443 -14.20 -3.48 -7.46
C LEU A 443 -12.75 -3.95 -7.43
N LEU A 444 -12.51 -5.19 -6.99
CA LEU A 444 -11.19 -5.76 -6.89
C LEU A 444 -10.52 -5.90 -8.26
N ARG A 445 -11.24 -6.34 -9.29
CA ARG A 445 -10.70 -6.38 -10.67
C ARG A 445 -10.33 -4.99 -11.19
N CYS A 446 -11.16 -3.99 -10.91
CA CYS A 446 -10.84 -2.60 -11.27
C CYS A 446 -9.60 -2.08 -10.54
N PHE A 447 -9.53 -2.23 -9.22
CA PHE A 447 -8.40 -1.76 -8.43
C PHE A 447 -7.10 -2.48 -8.81
N ARG A 448 -7.16 -3.80 -9.06
CA ARG A 448 -6.00 -4.56 -9.58
C ARG A 448 -5.49 -3.95 -10.87
N ALA A 449 -6.35 -3.75 -11.87
CA ALA A 449 -5.97 -3.19 -13.15
C ALA A 449 -5.34 -1.79 -13.05
N PHE A 450 -5.92 -0.88 -12.27
CA PHE A 450 -5.35 0.45 -12.06
C PHE A 450 -4.01 0.38 -11.32
N LEU A 451 -3.87 -0.50 -10.33
CA LEU A 451 -2.59 -0.73 -9.65
C LEU A 451 -1.53 -1.29 -10.60
N SER A 452 -1.89 -2.24 -11.49
CA SER A 452 -0.98 -2.78 -12.50
C SER A 452 -0.44 -1.68 -13.43
N LEU A 453 -1.34 -0.85 -13.96
CA LEU A 453 -0.98 0.29 -14.81
C LEU A 453 -0.10 1.28 -14.06
N ALA A 454 -0.44 1.60 -12.81
CA ALA A 454 0.32 2.51 -11.98
C ALA A 454 1.76 2.04 -11.73
N ARG A 455 1.94 0.76 -11.38
CA ARG A 455 3.26 0.20 -11.03
C ARG A 455 4.21 0.12 -12.22
N GLU A 456 3.69 -0.05 -13.43
CA GLU A 456 4.50 -0.28 -14.63
C GLU A 456 4.61 0.93 -15.56
N PHE A 457 3.56 1.76 -15.63
CA PHE A 457 3.50 2.89 -16.56
C PHE A 457 3.50 4.26 -15.86
N CYS A 458 3.19 4.34 -14.56
CA CYS A 458 3.26 5.59 -13.79
C CYS A 458 4.55 5.73 -12.95
N VAL A 459 5.64 5.17 -13.45
CA VAL A 459 6.99 5.21 -12.88
C VAL A 459 7.97 5.71 -13.95
N PRO A 460 9.22 6.10 -13.62
CA PRO A 460 10.20 6.56 -14.60
C PRO A 460 10.54 5.41 -15.57
N ARG A 461 10.56 5.72 -16.87
CA ARG A 461 10.78 4.73 -17.94
C ARG A 461 11.91 5.15 -18.87
N ASN A 462 12.68 4.17 -19.33
CA ASN A 462 13.76 4.37 -20.29
C ASN A 462 13.30 4.19 -21.74
N ASP A 463 12.12 3.63 -21.97
CA ASP A 463 11.65 3.11 -23.27
C ASP A 463 10.40 3.83 -23.83
N GLY A 464 10.09 5.03 -23.35
CA GLY A 464 8.95 5.83 -23.80
C GLY A 464 8.44 6.80 -22.72
N PRO A 465 7.40 7.60 -23.00
CA PRO A 465 6.84 8.49 -22.00
C PRO A 465 6.13 7.70 -20.89
N SER A 466 6.08 8.28 -19.71
CA SER A 466 5.38 7.72 -18.57
C SER A 466 3.95 8.25 -18.50
N LEU A 467 3.03 7.45 -18.00
CA LEU A 467 1.68 7.86 -17.68
C LEU A 467 1.73 8.67 -16.36
N THR A 468 1.40 9.95 -16.41
CA THR A 468 1.38 10.83 -15.24
C THR A 468 0.03 10.86 -14.53
N GLU A 469 -1.04 10.57 -15.26
CA GLU A 469 -2.41 10.63 -14.77
C GLU A 469 -3.29 9.71 -15.63
N LEU A 470 -4.18 8.95 -14.99
CA LEU A 470 -5.24 8.20 -15.65
C LEU A 470 -6.44 8.14 -14.71
N GLU A 471 -7.60 8.55 -15.21
CA GLU A 471 -8.82 8.71 -14.43
C GLU A 471 -10.01 8.21 -15.23
N VAL A 472 -10.93 7.53 -14.55
CA VAL A 472 -12.27 7.26 -15.05
C VAL A 472 -13.28 7.86 -14.08
N ASN A 473 -14.10 8.77 -14.59
CA ASN A 473 -15.08 9.50 -13.80
C ASN A 473 -16.30 9.94 -14.64
N PRO A 474 -17.48 9.30 -14.51
CA PRO A 474 -17.80 8.22 -13.58
C PRO A 474 -17.63 6.83 -14.20
N PHE A 475 -17.45 5.83 -13.33
CA PHE A 475 -17.95 4.48 -13.54
C PHE A 475 -19.43 4.44 -13.17
N ALA A 476 -20.28 4.01 -14.11
CA ALA A 476 -21.68 3.72 -13.89
C ALA A 476 -21.92 2.22 -13.79
N PHE A 477 -23.11 1.85 -13.30
CA PHE A 477 -23.48 0.46 -13.08
C PHE A 477 -24.79 0.09 -13.79
N ARG A 478 -24.75 -0.98 -14.60
CA ARG A 478 -25.92 -1.54 -15.29
C ARG A 478 -25.94 -3.06 -15.12
N GLN A 479 -27.03 -3.61 -14.58
CA GLN A 479 -27.18 -5.07 -14.38
C GLN A 479 -25.96 -5.71 -13.66
N GLN A 480 -25.46 -5.07 -12.60
CA GLN A 480 -24.25 -5.47 -11.86
C GLN A 480 -22.94 -5.46 -12.68
N ARG A 481 -22.91 -4.75 -13.82
CA ARG A 481 -21.68 -4.49 -14.57
C ARG A 481 -21.23 -3.06 -14.32
N MET A 482 -19.94 -2.89 -14.02
CA MET A 482 -19.29 -1.59 -14.00
C MET A 482 -18.97 -1.15 -15.44
N LEU A 483 -19.16 0.13 -15.77
CA LEU A 483 -18.98 0.68 -17.12
C LEU A 483 -18.32 2.07 -17.04
N PRO A 484 -17.16 2.30 -17.67
CA PRO A 484 -16.55 3.64 -17.73
C PRO A 484 -17.41 4.56 -18.61
N LEU A 485 -17.88 5.69 -18.08
CA LEU A 485 -18.64 6.69 -18.84
C LEU A 485 -17.81 7.88 -19.31
N ASP A 486 -16.70 8.23 -18.66
CA ASP A 486 -15.73 9.20 -19.17
C ASP A 486 -14.34 8.81 -18.68
N GLY A 487 -13.33 9.11 -19.50
CA GLY A 487 -11.95 8.71 -19.27
C GLY A 487 -10.98 9.81 -19.66
N ARG A 488 -10.00 10.06 -18.79
CA ARG A 488 -8.95 11.06 -18.97
C ARG A 488 -7.60 10.42 -18.72
N GLY A 489 -6.60 10.76 -19.53
CA GLY A 489 -5.23 10.28 -19.35
C GLY A 489 -4.21 11.30 -19.82
N ARG A 490 -3.06 11.34 -19.16
CA ARG A 490 -1.96 12.26 -19.46
C ARG A 490 -0.62 11.55 -19.37
N MET A 491 0.21 11.74 -20.38
CA MET A 491 1.60 11.33 -20.40
C MET A 491 2.53 12.53 -20.10
N GLY A 492 3.69 12.23 -19.54
CA GLY A 492 4.70 13.23 -19.26
C GLY A 492 5.92 12.63 -18.58
N THR A 493 6.77 13.51 -18.06
CA THR A 493 7.97 13.13 -17.34
C THR A 493 7.63 12.87 -15.87
N VAL A 494 7.98 11.68 -15.38
CA VAL A 494 7.96 11.35 -13.95
C VAL A 494 9.35 11.63 -13.39
N ALA A 495 9.42 12.17 -12.17
CA ALA A 495 10.69 12.49 -11.51
C ALA A 495 11.60 11.24 -11.47
N PRO A 496 12.89 11.33 -11.84
CA PRO A 496 13.80 10.19 -11.79
C PRO A 496 14.03 9.76 -10.35
N GLN A 497 14.33 8.48 -10.14
CA GLN A 497 14.75 8.00 -8.83
C GLN A 497 16.16 8.51 -8.51
N PRO A 498 16.41 9.03 -7.30
CA PRO A 498 17.75 9.45 -6.91
C PRO A 498 18.70 8.26 -6.88
N PRO A 499 19.99 8.45 -7.20
CA PRO A 499 20.98 7.40 -7.12
C PRO A 499 21.10 6.87 -5.67
N PRO A 500 21.39 5.58 -5.48
CA PRO A 500 21.53 5.01 -4.15
C PRO A 500 22.67 5.69 -3.38
N ARG A 501 22.40 6.02 -2.12
CA ARG A 501 23.39 6.62 -1.21
C ARG A 501 24.19 5.52 -0.50
N PRO A 502 25.48 5.72 -0.18
CA PRO A 502 26.29 4.75 0.55
C PRO A 502 25.85 4.70 2.03
N PHE A 503 24.77 3.97 2.28
CA PHE A 503 24.04 3.99 3.54
C PHE A 503 24.92 3.64 4.76
N GLU A 504 25.90 2.75 4.62
CA GLU A 504 26.81 2.36 5.71
C GLU A 504 27.56 3.57 6.34
N LYS A 505 27.82 4.62 5.55
CA LYS A 505 28.53 5.82 6.02
C LYS A 505 27.71 6.69 6.96
N THR A 506 26.40 6.52 6.99
CA THR A 506 25.51 7.28 7.88
C THR A 506 25.71 6.93 9.36
N ALA A 507 26.31 5.78 9.68
CA ALA A 507 26.69 5.45 11.06
C ALA A 507 27.68 6.46 11.66
N ALA A 508 28.55 7.04 10.82
CA ALA A 508 29.50 8.07 11.22
C ALA A 508 28.82 9.39 11.63
N LEU A 509 27.57 9.63 11.21
CA LEU A 509 26.76 10.76 11.67
C LEU A 509 26.13 10.53 13.05
N ILE A 510 26.23 9.33 13.63
CA ILE A 510 25.64 9.04 14.93
C ILE A 510 26.73 8.83 15.97
N ALA A 511 27.79 8.09 15.61
CA ALA A 511 28.90 7.78 16.50
C ALA A 511 30.25 7.93 15.78
N PRO A 512 30.66 9.18 15.44
CA PRO A 512 31.96 9.42 14.83
C PRO A 512 33.11 9.13 15.81
N ARG A 513 34.26 8.72 15.29
CA ARG A 513 35.51 8.59 16.06
C ARG A 513 36.46 9.76 15.84
N SER A 514 36.31 10.47 14.73
CA SER A 514 37.10 11.66 14.38
C SER A 514 36.20 12.75 13.77
N ILE A 515 36.44 14.00 14.16
CA ILE A 515 35.64 15.15 13.72
C ILE A 515 36.55 16.28 13.24
N ALA A 516 36.24 16.88 12.09
CA ALA A 516 36.85 18.14 11.66
C ALA A 516 35.80 19.25 11.58
N VAL A 517 36.12 20.46 12.06
CA VAL A 517 35.25 21.64 11.99
C VAL A 517 35.89 22.70 11.11
N LEU A 518 35.24 23.00 9.98
CA LEU A 518 35.62 24.08 9.07
C LEU A 518 34.80 25.33 9.38
N GLY A 519 35.45 26.49 9.41
CA GLY A 519 34.79 27.78 9.67
C GLY A 519 34.91 28.29 11.12
N VAL A 520 35.81 27.73 11.92
CA VAL A 520 36.11 28.22 13.27
C VAL A 520 36.89 29.54 13.20
N SER A 521 36.44 30.57 13.91
CA SER A 521 37.16 31.83 14.06
C SER A 521 38.22 31.76 15.17
N ALA A 522 39.45 32.21 14.91
CA ALA A 522 40.50 32.29 15.92
C ALA A 522 40.28 33.46 16.90
N THR A 523 39.66 34.54 16.43
CA THR A 523 39.56 35.82 17.16
C THR A 523 38.19 36.08 17.77
N THR A 524 37.12 35.61 17.14
CA THR A 524 35.74 35.90 17.54
C THR A 524 34.95 34.64 17.89
N MET A 525 33.85 34.81 18.62
CA MET A 525 32.89 33.74 18.86
C MET A 525 31.89 33.68 17.70
N ASN A 526 32.14 32.80 16.73
CA ASN A 526 31.23 32.52 15.62
C ASN A 526 30.59 31.13 15.76
N PHE A 527 29.64 30.78 14.87
CA PHE A 527 28.95 29.49 14.93
C PHE A 527 29.93 28.29 14.92
N GLY A 528 30.97 28.31 14.08
CA GLY A 528 31.98 27.26 14.06
C GLY A 528 32.71 27.10 15.40
N ARG A 529 33.04 28.19 16.10
CA ARG A 529 33.66 28.14 17.43
C ARG A 529 32.70 27.68 18.53
N ILE A 530 31.41 28.02 18.43
CA ILE A 530 30.38 27.49 19.34
C ILE A 530 30.25 25.97 19.16
N ILE A 531 30.18 25.49 17.91
CA ILE A 531 30.14 24.05 17.59
C ILE A 531 31.35 23.34 18.17
N LEU A 532 32.56 23.86 17.94
CA LEU A 532 33.79 23.29 18.49
C LEU A 532 33.72 23.15 20.01
N ARG A 533 33.26 24.20 20.71
CA ARG A 533 33.11 24.20 22.17
C ARG A 533 32.05 23.22 22.65
N ASN A 534 30.94 23.09 21.95
CA ASN A 534 29.88 22.15 22.29
C ASN A 534 30.36 20.70 22.13
N ILE A 535 31.07 20.37 21.04
CA ILE A 535 31.70 19.05 20.85
C ILE A 535 32.65 18.71 22.01
N ILE A 536 33.52 19.65 22.38
CA ILE A 536 34.44 19.49 23.51
C ILE A 536 33.67 19.35 24.83
N GLY A 537 32.63 20.16 25.03
CA GLY A 537 31.78 20.16 26.23
C GLY A 537 31.04 18.84 26.44
N CYS A 538 30.74 18.11 25.36
CA CYS A 538 30.17 16.76 25.40
C CYS A 538 31.18 15.67 25.80
N GLY A 539 32.48 16.01 25.89
CA GLY A 539 33.54 15.08 26.24
C GLY A 539 34.10 14.27 25.07
N PHE A 540 34.00 14.76 23.83
CA PHE A 540 34.65 14.12 22.68
C PHE A 540 36.20 14.18 22.82
N PRO A 541 36.95 13.11 22.50
CA PRO A 541 38.42 13.10 22.62
C PRO A 541 39.07 14.17 21.75
N ARG A 542 39.77 15.14 22.37
CA ARG A 542 40.31 16.33 21.70
C ARG A 542 41.36 16.00 20.64
N GLU A 543 42.11 14.92 20.85
CA GLU A 543 43.13 14.41 19.93
C GLU A 543 42.56 13.93 18.58
N HIS A 544 41.25 13.65 18.54
CA HIS A 544 40.51 13.26 17.34
C HIS A 544 39.58 14.37 16.83
N VAL A 545 39.76 15.61 17.32
CA VAL A 545 39.07 16.80 16.81
C VAL A 545 40.08 17.68 16.10
N TYR A 546 39.71 18.19 14.92
CA TYR A 546 40.55 19.06 14.10
C TYR A 546 39.80 20.32 13.70
N VAL A 547 40.51 21.44 13.60
CA VAL A 547 39.99 22.68 13.00
C VAL A 547 40.56 22.82 11.60
N VAL A 548 39.72 22.86 10.57
CA VAL A 548 40.18 23.10 9.19
C VAL A 548 40.36 24.60 8.98
N LYS A 549 41.61 25.06 9.12
CA LYS A 549 42.01 26.45 8.97
C LYS A 549 43.52 26.54 8.79
N ASP A 550 43.95 27.37 7.83
CA ASP A 550 45.34 27.83 7.74
C ASP A 550 45.65 28.79 8.91
N HIS A 551 46.06 28.22 10.04
CA HIS A 551 46.38 28.94 11.27
C HIS A 551 47.51 28.20 12.01
N PRO A 552 48.59 28.88 12.41
CA PRO A 552 49.66 28.25 13.17
C PRO A 552 49.18 27.92 14.60
N GLY A 553 49.27 26.65 15.01
CA GLY A 553 48.97 26.21 16.38
C GLY A 553 47.55 25.66 16.58
N GLU A 554 46.94 25.98 17.73
CA GLU A 554 45.67 25.41 18.18
C GLU A 554 44.61 26.50 18.44
N ILE A 555 43.33 26.16 18.28
CA ILE A 555 42.19 27.02 18.67
C ILE A 555 41.36 26.27 19.71
N ASP A 556 41.09 26.91 20.86
CA ASP A 556 40.41 26.30 22.02
C ASP A 556 41.05 24.95 22.46
N ASN A 557 42.39 24.85 22.32
CA ASN A 557 43.25 23.67 22.50
C ASN A 557 42.85 22.48 21.61
N VAL A 558 42.56 22.77 20.35
CA VAL A 558 42.31 21.79 19.29
C VAL A 558 43.22 22.11 18.10
N ARG A 559 43.83 21.07 17.52
CA ARG A 559 44.80 21.17 16.44
C ARG A 559 44.19 21.75 15.17
N CYS A 560 44.85 22.75 14.58
CA CYS A 560 44.50 23.25 13.24
C CYS A 560 45.20 22.42 12.14
N ILE A 561 44.45 22.10 11.09
CA ILE A 561 44.94 21.51 9.83
C ILE A 561 44.60 22.47 8.67
N PRO A 562 45.54 22.78 7.75
CA PRO A 562 45.28 23.75 6.68
C PRO A 562 44.21 23.31 5.68
N ARG A 563 44.22 22.03 5.28
CA ARG A 563 43.29 21.45 4.30
C ARG A 563 42.70 20.13 4.80
N ILE A 564 41.61 19.67 4.18
CA ILE A 564 40.99 18.37 4.51
C ILE A 564 41.98 17.23 4.22
N ASP A 565 42.78 17.36 3.16
CA ASP A 565 43.82 16.39 2.78
C ASP A 565 44.92 16.23 3.84
N ASP A 566 45.11 17.23 4.71
CA ASP A 566 46.14 17.19 5.76
C ASP A 566 45.67 16.46 7.03
N ALA A 567 44.43 15.97 7.05
CA ALA A 567 43.92 15.18 8.17
C ALA A 567 44.81 13.94 8.39
N PRO A 568 45.30 13.72 9.62
CA PRO A 568 46.22 12.62 9.92
C PRO A 568 45.54 11.25 9.91
N GLU A 569 44.21 11.22 9.93
CA GLU A 569 43.37 10.04 9.88
C GLU A 569 42.14 10.30 8.99
N THR A 570 41.40 9.23 8.67
CA THR A 570 40.08 9.36 8.05
C THR A 570 39.15 10.13 8.98
N LEU A 571 38.46 11.12 8.44
CA LEU A 571 37.44 11.91 9.12
C LEU A 571 36.09 11.18 9.02
N ASP A 572 35.60 10.68 10.14
CA ASP A 572 34.25 10.12 10.22
C ASP A 572 33.21 11.22 9.97
N LEU A 573 33.46 12.44 10.49
CA LEU A 573 32.55 13.59 10.35
C LEU A 573 33.30 14.90 10.00
N LEU A 574 32.84 15.59 8.96
CA LEU A 574 33.23 16.96 8.62
C LEU A 574 32.07 17.93 8.86
N VAL A 575 32.22 18.87 9.80
CA VAL A 575 31.23 19.93 10.05
C VAL A 575 31.66 21.21 9.33
N VAL A 576 30.82 21.70 8.43
CA VAL A 576 31.10 22.90 7.62
C VAL A 576 30.26 24.06 8.12
N ALA A 577 30.89 25.06 8.72
CA ALA A 577 30.28 26.28 9.24
C ALA A 577 30.89 27.55 8.62
N ALA A 578 31.17 27.51 7.30
CA ALA A 578 31.65 28.64 6.50
C ALA A 578 30.52 29.29 5.68
N GLY A 579 30.80 30.31 4.85
CA GLY A 579 29.79 30.90 3.98
C GLY A 579 29.23 29.90 2.96
N ALA A 580 27.97 30.07 2.56
CA ALA A 580 27.27 29.15 1.63
C ALA A 580 27.98 29.00 0.28
N ASP A 581 28.56 30.09 -0.25
CA ASP A 581 29.26 30.11 -1.54
C ASP A 581 30.45 29.15 -1.61
N ALA A 582 31.04 28.80 -0.45
CA ALA A 582 32.18 27.88 -0.38
C ALA A 582 31.75 26.40 -0.36
N LEU A 583 30.47 26.08 -0.19
CA LEU A 583 30.00 24.70 -0.01
C LEU A 583 30.33 23.78 -1.19
N PRO A 584 30.12 24.15 -2.47
CA PRO A 584 30.44 23.27 -3.59
C PRO A 584 31.93 22.89 -3.63
N ASP A 585 32.82 23.86 -3.38
CA ASP A 585 34.27 23.63 -3.45
C ASP A 585 34.76 22.78 -2.27
N VAL A 586 34.24 23.03 -1.07
CA VAL A 586 34.55 22.23 0.14
C VAL A 586 34.06 20.80 -0.03
N VAL A 587 32.84 20.60 -0.55
CA VAL A 587 32.29 19.26 -0.82
C VAL A 587 33.09 18.55 -1.92
N ALA A 588 33.51 19.27 -2.97
CA ALA A 588 34.38 18.71 -4.00
C ALA A 588 35.75 18.30 -3.43
N GLU A 589 36.34 19.09 -2.55
CA GLU A 589 37.57 18.73 -1.83
C GLU A 589 37.37 17.49 -0.96
N ALA A 590 36.30 17.44 -0.15
CA ALA A 590 35.98 16.30 0.69
C ALA A 590 35.83 15.01 -0.15
N CYS A 591 35.12 15.07 -1.27
CA CYS A 591 34.95 13.96 -2.20
C CYS A 591 36.29 13.51 -2.82
N ARG A 592 37.12 14.44 -3.29
CA ARG A 592 38.43 14.13 -3.90
C ARG A 592 39.43 13.55 -2.91
N SER A 593 39.42 14.01 -1.67
CA SER A 593 40.35 13.55 -0.63
C SER A 593 40.23 12.06 -0.34
N GLY A 594 39.03 11.49 -0.49
CA GLY A 594 38.71 10.13 -0.06
C GLY A 594 38.78 9.92 1.47
N LYS A 595 39.07 10.97 2.25
CA LYS A 595 39.27 10.91 3.71
C LYS A 595 38.00 11.19 4.51
N VAL A 596 36.91 11.62 3.90
CA VAL A 596 35.68 11.99 4.61
C VAL A 596 34.60 10.93 4.42
N GLN A 597 34.01 10.43 5.51
CA GLN A 597 32.87 9.51 5.46
C GLN A 597 31.53 10.23 5.41
N SER A 598 31.36 11.24 6.27
CA SER A 598 30.12 12.01 6.37
C SER A 598 30.37 13.49 6.64
N GLY A 599 29.38 14.34 6.35
CA GLY A 599 29.47 15.77 6.61
C GLY A 599 28.15 16.41 7.04
N ILE A 600 28.26 17.52 7.77
CA ILE A 600 27.14 18.36 8.17
C ILE A 600 27.36 19.75 7.58
N LEU A 601 26.44 20.18 6.73
CA LEU A 601 26.47 21.47 6.06
C LEU A 601 25.55 22.42 6.85
N ILE A 602 26.13 23.29 7.67
CA ILE A 602 25.39 24.25 8.50
C ILE A 602 24.76 25.42 7.70
N PRO A 603 25.42 26.03 6.70
CA PRO A 603 25.02 27.34 6.19
C PRO A 603 23.67 27.34 5.48
N ALA A 604 22.90 28.41 5.67
CA ALA A 604 21.75 28.77 4.85
C ALA A 604 22.20 29.57 3.60
N GLY A 605 21.34 29.68 2.60
CA GLY A 605 21.54 30.39 1.33
C GLY A 605 21.66 29.47 0.12
N VAL A 606 21.11 28.24 0.15
CA VAL A 606 21.27 27.21 -0.89
C VAL A 606 19.90 26.66 -1.32
N GLY A 607 19.17 27.45 -2.09
CA GLY A 607 17.87 27.12 -2.70
C GLY A 607 16.63 27.62 -1.96
N GLU A 608 16.76 28.19 -0.76
CA GLU A 608 15.64 28.75 0.02
C GLU A 608 15.33 30.22 -0.31
N THR A 609 16.28 30.95 -0.87
CA THR A 609 16.13 32.38 -1.22
C THR A 609 16.17 32.57 -2.72
N GLU A 610 15.46 33.58 -3.23
CA GLU A 610 15.55 33.99 -4.64
C GLU A 610 17.03 34.21 -5.03
N GLY A 611 17.43 33.65 -6.17
CA GLY A 611 18.80 33.75 -6.69
C GLY A 611 19.80 32.71 -6.17
N SER A 612 19.42 31.81 -5.25
CA SER A 612 20.30 30.76 -4.73
C SER A 612 20.22 29.40 -5.45
N ASP A 613 19.43 29.31 -6.53
CA ASP A 613 19.21 28.07 -7.28
C ASP A 613 20.47 27.54 -7.97
N ASP A 614 21.33 28.43 -8.50
CA ASP A 614 22.61 28.04 -9.10
C ASP A 614 23.52 27.33 -8.10
N LEU A 615 23.60 27.86 -6.88
CA LEU A 615 24.40 27.28 -5.82
C LEU A 615 23.87 25.90 -5.40
N LYS A 616 22.54 25.76 -5.31
CA LYS A 616 21.88 24.45 -5.06
C LYS A 616 22.19 23.46 -6.16
N LEU A 617 22.11 23.87 -7.42
CA LEU A 617 22.38 23.01 -8.59
C LEU A 617 23.83 22.53 -8.57
N ARG A 618 24.80 23.43 -8.47
CA ARG A 618 26.23 23.10 -8.40
C ARG A 618 26.55 22.16 -7.24
N LEU A 619 25.99 22.40 -6.05
CA LEU A 619 26.19 21.53 -4.89
C LEU A 619 25.61 20.13 -5.14
N SER A 620 24.39 20.05 -5.71
CA SER A 620 23.74 18.79 -6.05
C SER A 620 24.54 17.99 -7.08
N GLU A 621 25.10 18.65 -8.11
CA GLU A 621 25.92 18.03 -9.15
C GLU A 621 27.20 17.42 -8.57
N VAL A 622 27.89 18.14 -7.68
CA VAL A 622 29.11 17.63 -7.02
C VAL A 622 28.79 16.39 -6.18
N ILE A 623 27.68 16.40 -5.42
CA ILE A 623 27.25 15.26 -4.60
C ILE A 623 26.87 14.08 -5.50
N ALA A 624 26.10 14.31 -6.57
CA ALA A 624 25.71 13.28 -7.51
C ALA A 624 26.93 12.64 -8.19
N ALA A 625 27.89 13.45 -8.64
CA ALA A 625 29.14 12.96 -9.23
C ALA A 625 29.95 12.10 -8.24
N SER A 626 29.93 12.43 -6.96
CA SER A 626 30.64 11.66 -5.92
C SER A 626 30.15 10.21 -5.79
N ARG A 627 28.91 9.92 -6.22
CA ARG A 627 28.33 8.57 -6.15
C ARG A 627 29.04 7.57 -7.07
N GLY A 628 29.73 8.04 -8.11
CA GLY A 628 30.54 7.21 -8.99
C GLY A 628 31.93 6.84 -8.42
N LEU A 629 32.34 7.41 -7.28
CA LEU A 629 33.63 7.13 -6.66
C LEU A 629 33.63 5.75 -5.95
N PRO A 630 34.81 5.12 -5.78
CA PRO A 630 34.93 3.93 -4.95
C PRO A 630 34.31 4.15 -3.56
N GLY A 631 33.36 3.29 -3.17
CA GLY A 631 32.62 3.43 -1.90
C GLY A 631 31.56 4.54 -1.88
N GLY A 632 31.19 5.10 -3.03
CA GLY A 632 30.01 5.97 -3.23
C GLY A 632 30.15 7.43 -2.76
N GLY A 633 31.36 7.89 -2.42
CA GLY A 633 31.60 9.24 -1.89
C GLY A 633 31.06 9.47 -0.46
N PRO A 634 31.28 10.65 0.16
CA PRO A 634 30.73 10.97 1.47
C PRO A 634 29.22 11.19 1.45
N VAL A 635 28.56 11.17 2.62
CA VAL A 635 27.14 11.52 2.78
C VAL A 635 26.97 12.81 3.57
N PHE A 636 25.97 13.62 3.24
CA PHE A 636 25.81 14.97 3.82
C PHE A 636 24.42 15.21 4.43
N VAL A 637 24.40 15.77 5.63
CA VAL A 637 23.21 16.40 6.26
C VAL A 637 23.21 17.89 5.97
N GLY A 638 22.05 18.50 5.73
CA GLY A 638 21.91 19.92 5.39
C GLY A 638 21.71 20.16 3.90
N PRO A 639 22.05 21.35 3.37
CA PRO A 639 22.49 22.55 4.09
C PRO A 639 21.38 23.14 4.95
N ASN A 640 21.62 24.31 5.56
CA ASN A 640 20.65 25.03 6.40
C ASN A 640 20.12 24.17 7.56
N CYS A 641 21.03 23.64 8.37
CA CYS A 641 20.66 22.75 9.48
C CYS A 641 21.43 23.09 10.75
N LEU A 642 20.92 22.62 11.90
CA LEU A 642 21.69 22.61 13.14
C LEU A 642 22.65 21.39 13.19
N GLY A 643 22.42 20.39 12.34
CA GLY A 643 23.21 19.16 12.29
C GLY A 643 22.70 18.10 13.27
N VAL A 644 23.58 17.52 14.07
CA VAL A 644 23.28 16.38 14.94
C VAL A 644 23.73 16.65 16.37
N GLN A 645 22.87 16.30 17.32
CA GLN A 645 23.24 16.04 18.69
C GLN A 645 23.19 14.53 18.92
N SER A 646 24.29 13.94 19.40
CA SER A 646 24.36 12.51 19.71
C SER A 646 24.96 12.28 21.10
N ARG A 647 24.14 11.73 22.01
CA ARG A 647 24.58 11.33 23.35
C ARG A 647 25.57 10.17 23.28
N ILE A 648 25.36 9.25 22.36
CA ILE A 648 26.21 8.07 22.15
C ILE A 648 27.52 8.46 21.48
N GLY A 649 27.46 9.33 20.48
CA GLY A 649 28.63 9.88 19.79
C GLY A 649 29.40 10.90 20.62
N ARG A 650 28.84 11.36 21.75
CA ARG A 650 29.40 12.39 22.64
C ARG A 650 29.75 13.69 21.91
N TYR A 651 28.85 14.16 21.04
CA TYR A 651 29.07 15.42 20.32
C TYR A 651 27.75 16.15 20.04
N ASP A 652 27.86 17.46 19.83
CA ASP A 652 26.74 18.36 19.56
C ASP A 652 27.17 19.45 18.57
N THR A 653 26.52 19.49 17.41
CA THR A 653 26.75 20.53 16.40
C THR A 653 25.73 21.64 16.43
N PHE A 654 24.76 21.63 17.35
CA PHE A 654 23.80 22.71 17.46
C PHE A 654 24.56 23.93 17.95
N PHE A 655 24.60 24.99 17.14
CA PHE A 655 25.33 26.22 17.44
C PHE A 655 24.58 27.11 18.49
N VAL A 656 24.02 26.47 19.51
CA VAL A 656 23.35 27.09 20.65
C VAL A 656 24.27 26.95 21.87
N PRO A 657 24.69 28.05 22.51
CA PRO A 657 25.48 27.98 23.74
C PRO A 657 24.70 27.34 24.89
N HIS A 658 25.39 26.58 25.75
CA HIS A 658 24.77 25.89 26.90
C HIS A 658 24.04 26.83 27.86
N GLU A 659 24.43 28.10 27.94
CA GLU A 659 23.76 29.10 28.78
C GLU A 659 22.36 29.48 28.27
N ARG A 660 22.05 29.14 27.01
CA ARG A 660 20.77 29.43 26.36
C ARG A 660 19.86 28.22 26.28
N LEU A 661 20.42 27.01 26.37
CA LEU A 661 19.70 25.76 26.29
C LEU A 661 20.43 24.70 27.10
N ASP A 662 19.85 24.33 28.26
CA ASP A 662 20.36 23.23 29.06
C ASP A 662 19.99 21.91 28.38
N MET A 663 21.00 21.28 27.78
CA MET A 663 20.89 20.00 27.09
C MET A 663 20.96 18.80 28.05
N ARG A 664 21.03 19.04 29.37
CA ARG A 664 20.95 18.02 30.42
C ARG A 664 21.92 16.86 30.20
N TRP A 665 23.16 17.19 29.82
CA TRP A 665 24.21 16.21 29.51
C TRP A 665 24.58 15.30 30.68
N SER A 666 24.26 15.71 31.91
CA SER A 666 24.45 14.90 33.12
C SER A 666 23.34 13.89 33.37
N ALA A 667 22.15 14.06 32.78
CA ALA A 667 21.04 13.10 32.91
C ALA A 667 21.24 11.90 31.96
N PRO A 668 20.78 10.69 32.33
CA PRO A 668 20.79 9.54 31.43
C PRO A 668 19.97 9.82 30.16
N ALA A 669 20.52 9.48 28.99
CA ALA A 669 19.79 9.58 27.74
C ALA A 669 18.60 8.63 27.73
N ARG A 670 17.47 9.08 27.20
CA ARG A 670 16.30 8.24 26.98
C ARG A 670 16.41 7.53 25.63
N ARG A 671 15.74 6.39 25.50
CA ARG A 671 15.69 5.56 24.28
C ARG A 671 14.79 6.18 23.21
N VAL A 672 14.93 7.49 23.01
CA VAL A 672 14.14 8.31 22.10
C VAL A 672 15.08 8.99 21.11
N ALA A 673 14.65 9.11 19.86
CA ALA A 673 15.32 9.94 18.88
C ALA A 673 14.37 10.97 18.27
N MET A 674 14.95 12.08 17.82
CA MET A 674 14.22 13.17 17.16
C MET A 674 14.81 13.42 15.78
N ILE A 675 13.95 13.48 14.78
CA ILE A 675 14.29 13.89 13.41
C ILE A 675 13.43 15.08 13.05
N SER A 676 14.03 16.14 12.55
CA SER A 676 13.28 17.32 12.14
C SER A 676 13.91 17.99 10.94
N GLN A 677 13.07 18.42 10.00
CA GLN A 677 13.50 19.35 8.97
C GLN A 677 13.85 20.73 9.56
N SER A 678 13.02 21.23 10.49
CA SER A 678 13.20 22.53 11.14
C SER A 678 14.11 22.44 12.36
N GLY A 679 15.23 23.19 12.35
CA GLY A 679 16.13 23.29 13.51
C GLY A 679 15.47 23.95 14.72
N ALA A 680 14.71 25.02 14.51
CA ALA A 680 13.99 25.74 15.58
C ALA A 680 12.96 24.83 16.29
N PHE A 681 12.30 23.94 15.53
CA PHE A 681 11.39 22.97 16.12
C PHE A 681 12.12 22.03 17.09
N VAL A 682 13.28 21.47 16.71
CA VAL A 682 14.05 20.56 17.59
C VAL A 682 14.43 21.23 18.90
N ILE A 683 15.07 22.39 18.85
CA ILE A 683 15.59 23.05 20.06
C ILE A 683 14.46 23.50 20.99
N THR A 684 13.32 23.92 20.46
CA THR A 684 12.16 24.29 21.28
C THR A 684 11.48 23.06 21.89
N ARG A 685 11.49 21.90 21.22
CA ARG A 685 11.04 20.64 21.82
C ARG A 685 11.99 20.17 22.91
N LEU A 686 13.30 20.22 22.68
CA LEU A 686 14.31 19.88 23.70
C LEU A 686 14.21 20.78 24.93
N SER A 687 13.93 22.07 24.74
CA SER A 687 13.70 23.00 25.86
C SER A 687 12.43 22.71 26.65
N ASN A 688 11.33 22.31 25.97
CA ASN A 688 10.01 22.21 26.59
C ASN A 688 9.68 20.81 27.12
N LEU A 689 10.32 19.77 26.57
CA LEU A 689 10.03 18.38 26.87
C LEU A 689 11.17 17.80 27.70
N GLU A 690 11.08 18.01 29.00
CA GLU A 690 11.97 17.40 29.98
C GLU A 690 12.05 15.86 29.85
N CYS A 691 11.00 15.25 29.31
CA CYS A 691 10.92 13.82 29.07
C CYS A 691 11.54 13.35 27.75
N LEU A 692 12.01 14.25 26.90
CA LEU A 692 12.53 13.89 25.59
C LEU A 692 13.96 13.39 25.71
N ASP A 693 14.85 14.17 26.34
CA ASP A 693 16.30 13.95 26.53
C ASP A 693 16.87 12.88 25.57
N PRO A 694 16.78 13.11 24.25
CA PRO A 694 16.86 12.04 23.29
C PRO A 694 18.30 11.55 23.17
N ALA A 695 18.47 10.25 22.93
CA ALA A 695 19.77 9.67 22.63
C ALA A 695 20.39 10.31 21.39
N VAL A 696 19.56 10.68 20.41
CA VAL A 696 19.97 11.35 19.17
C VAL A 696 18.91 12.37 18.74
N ALA A 697 19.33 13.58 18.37
CA ALA A 697 18.50 14.56 17.68
C ALA A 697 19.17 15.02 16.37
N ILE A 698 18.42 14.97 15.26
CA ILE A 698 18.90 15.28 13.91
C ILE A 698 18.07 16.42 13.33
N SER A 699 18.73 17.52 13.01
CA SER A 699 18.20 18.61 12.18
C SER A 699 18.70 18.42 10.75
N LEU A 700 17.79 18.19 9.81
CA LEU A 700 18.11 17.85 8.42
C LEU A 700 18.29 19.05 7.50
N GLY A 701 17.58 20.14 7.75
CA GLY A 701 17.58 21.31 6.88
C GLY A 701 17.02 21.03 5.49
N ASN A 702 17.72 21.49 4.46
CA ASN A 702 17.26 21.46 3.07
C ASN A 702 17.30 20.07 2.43
N GLN A 703 17.92 19.06 3.06
CA GLN A 703 18.02 17.69 2.55
C GLN A 703 18.63 17.60 1.14
N ILE A 704 19.77 18.26 0.88
CA ILE A 704 20.42 18.22 -0.44
C ILE A 704 20.92 16.81 -0.80
N ASP A 705 21.26 16.03 0.21
CA ASP A 705 21.73 14.66 0.08
C ASP A 705 20.92 13.72 0.95
N LEU A 706 21.24 13.58 2.25
CA LEU A 706 20.49 12.72 3.15
C LEU A 706 19.12 13.32 3.46
N THR A 707 18.13 12.44 3.52
CA THR A 707 16.73 12.81 3.78
C THR A 707 16.22 12.24 5.10
N VAL A 708 15.00 12.62 5.46
CA VAL A 708 14.29 12.07 6.64
C VAL A 708 14.18 10.56 6.60
N SER A 709 14.01 9.97 5.41
CA SER A 709 13.95 8.53 5.24
C SER A 709 15.26 7.85 5.60
N ASP A 710 16.40 8.44 5.19
CA ASP A 710 17.71 7.90 5.54
C ASP A 710 17.95 7.98 7.06
N ALA A 711 17.68 9.13 7.66
CA ALA A 711 17.81 9.31 9.11
C ALA A 711 16.93 8.32 9.88
N LEU A 712 15.68 8.12 9.46
CA LEU A 712 14.77 7.15 10.09
C LEU A 712 15.29 5.73 9.95
N ARG A 713 15.78 5.32 8.77
CA ARG A 713 16.37 3.98 8.55
C ARG A 713 17.57 3.71 9.44
N VAL A 714 18.42 4.72 9.68
CA VAL A 714 19.59 4.58 10.54
C VAL A 714 19.17 4.34 11.98
N LEU A 715 18.26 5.17 12.49
CA LEU A 715 17.74 5.06 13.85
C LEU A 715 16.90 3.78 14.04
N ALA A 716 16.24 3.31 12.98
CA ALA A 716 15.47 2.06 12.99
C ALA A 716 16.33 0.81 13.21
N ARG A 717 17.65 0.86 12.96
CA ARG A 717 18.56 -0.29 13.19
C ARG A 717 19.19 -0.31 14.59
N ARG A 718 18.88 0.68 15.43
CA ARG A 718 19.56 0.85 16.73
C ARG A 718 18.79 0.22 17.88
N ASP A 719 19.45 -0.61 18.68
CA ASP A 719 18.82 -1.27 19.82
C ASP A 719 18.68 -0.37 21.06
N ASP A 720 19.26 0.83 21.04
CA ASP A 720 19.16 1.84 22.10
C ASP A 720 18.12 2.93 21.81
N ILE A 721 17.28 2.73 20.79
CA ILE A 721 16.18 3.61 20.41
C ILE A 721 14.90 2.79 20.28
N ASP A 722 13.86 3.19 21.00
CA ASP A 722 12.53 2.57 20.99
C ASP A 722 11.48 3.46 20.33
N VAL A 723 11.67 4.78 20.42
CA VAL A 723 10.70 5.78 19.97
C VAL A 723 11.38 6.83 19.11
N ILE A 724 10.75 7.20 18.00
CA ILE A 724 11.29 8.18 17.05
C ILE A 724 10.23 9.26 16.79
N GLY A 725 10.49 10.48 17.21
CA GLY A 725 9.68 11.66 16.86
C GLY A 725 10.15 12.28 15.55
N VAL A 726 9.25 12.50 14.61
CA VAL A 726 9.55 13.04 13.28
C VAL A 726 8.72 14.29 13.00
N TYR A 727 9.38 15.39 12.66
CA TYR A 727 8.76 16.61 12.12
C TYR A 727 9.21 16.85 10.68
N MET A 728 8.24 16.96 9.76
CA MET A 728 8.54 17.08 8.33
C MET A 728 7.68 18.10 7.61
N GLU A 729 8.29 18.95 6.77
CA GLU A 729 7.58 19.98 5.99
C GLU A 729 7.34 19.55 4.54
N GLY A 730 8.33 18.93 3.90
CA GLY A 730 8.21 18.44 2.51
C GLY A 730 9.17 17.27 2.23
N PHE A 731 8.81 16.40 1.29
CA PHE A 731 9.67 15.30 0.88
C PHE A 731 10.38 15.67 -0.43
N ASN A 732 11.59 15.15 -0.63
CA ASN A 732 12.23 15.15 -1.93
C ASN A 732 11.57 14.12 -2.87
N ASP A 733 11.97 14.14 -4.14
CA ASP A 733 11.53 13.15 -5.12
C ASP A 733 11.76 11.73 -4.60
N TRP A 734 10.71 10.90 -4.63
CA TRP A 734 10.66 9.52 -4.12
C TRP A 734 10.90 9.32 -2.62
N ASP A 735 11.18 10.38 -1.88
CA ASP A 735 11.52 10.28 -0.47
C ASP A 735 10.29 10.00 0.42
N GLY A 736 9.10 10.41 0.00
CA GLY A 736 7.86 10.04 0.69
C GLY A 736 7.64 8.53 0.71
N LEU A 737 7.85 7.83 -0.42
CA LEU A 737 7.79 6.37 -0.47
C LEU A 737 8.92 5.72 0.36
N ALA A 738 10.13 6.27 0.31
CA ALA A 738 11.24 5.78 1.12
C ALA A 738 10.96 5.93 2.63
N PHE A 739 10.27 7.01 3.02
CA PHE A 739 9.88 7.27 4.40
C PHE A 739 8.87 6.24 4.89
N LEU A 740 7.85 5.90 4.08
CA LEU A 740 6.88 4.86 4.43
C LEU A 740 7.56 3.52 4.70
N LYS A 741 8.48 3.10 3.82
CA LYS A 741 9.28 1.88 4.01
C LYS A 741 10.14 1.94 5.28
N ALA A 742 10.69 3.11 5.59
CA ALA A 742 11.47 3.32 6.80
C ALA A 742 10.62 3.22 8.08
N VAL A 743 9.38 3.71 8.05
CA VAL A 743 8.40 3.54 9.14
C VAL A 743 8.05 2.06 9.32
N GLU A 744 7.77 1.33 8.25
CA GLU A 744 7.49 -0.12 8.32
C GLU A 744 8.66 -0.91 8.88
N GLN A 745 9.88 -0.55 8.48
CA GLN A 745 11.10 -1.15 9.02
C GLN A 745 11.24 -0.85 10.52
N ALA A 746 11.03 0.39 10.95
CA ALA A 746 11.08 0.77 12.36
C ALA A 746 10.03 -0.01 13.17
N ARG A 747 8.80 -0.08 12.68
CA ARG A 747 7.71 -0.85 13.30
C ARG A 747 8.06 -2.32 13.44
N SER A 748 8.61 -2.93 12.37
CA SER A 748 8.99 -4.35 12.37
C SER A 748 10.15 -4.63 13.33
N ALA A 749 10.99 -3.63 13.62
CA ALA A 749 12.02 -3.67 14.66
C ALA A 749 11.49 -3.32 16.06
N GLY A 750 10.16 -3.32 16.26
CA GLY A 750 9.50 -3.03 17.54
C GLY A 750 9.40 -1.54 17.90
N LYS A 751 9.87 -0.63 17.05
CA LYS A 751 9.95 0.81 17.36
C LYS A 751 8.64 1.52 17.08
N GLN A 752 8.42 2.63 17.77
CA GLN A 752 7.25 3.49 17.57
C GLN A 752 7.66 4.82 16.91
N VAL A 753 6.93 5.22 15.88
CA VAL A 753 7.20 6.49 15.16
C VAL A 753 6.05 7.47 15.39
N VAL A 754 6.32 8.62 16.00
CA VAL A 754 5.36 9.71 16.17
C VAL A 754 5.65 10.77 15.11
N PHE A 755 4.68 11.03 14.22
CA PHE A 755 4.93 11.79 13.00
C PHE A 755 4.05 13.04 12.88
N TYR A 756 4.69 14.20 12.83
CA TYR A 756 4.05 15.48 12.49
C TYR A 756 4.43 15.89 11.07
N LYS A 757 3.42 16.00 10.18
CA LYS A 757 3.59 16.53 8.82
C LYS A 757 3.02 17.95 8.75
N ALA A 758 3.89 18.93 8.52
CA ALA A 758 3.50 20.31 8.24
C ALA A 758 2.95 20.45 6.81
N GLY A 759 2.35 21.60 6.50
CA GLY A 759 1.72 21.83 5.20
C GLY A 759 0.42 21.05 5.00
N ARG A 760 -0.42 20.95 6.04
CA ARG A 760 -1.70 20.20 5.99
C ARG A 760 -2.80 20.90 5.19
N THR A 761 -2.74 22.22 5.12
CA THR A 761 -3.72 23.07 4.43
C THR A 761 -3.06 23.76 3.23
N PRO A 762 -3.81 24.25 2.23
CA PRO A 762 -3.23 25.04 1.13
C PRO A 762 -2.34 26.19 1.62
N GLN A 763 -2.80 26.93 2.63
CA GLN A 763 -2.05 28.03 3.25
C GLN A 763 -0.80 27.52 3.98
N GLY A 764 -0.91 26.41 4.71
CA GLY A 764 0.23 25.78 5.37
C GLY A 764 1.27 25.27 4.38
N ARG A 765 0.84 24.72 3.22
CA ARG A 765 1.74 24.29 2.14
C ARG A 765 2.48 25.47 1.53
N SER A 766 1.77 26.56 1.27
CA SER A 766 2.36 27.81 0.78
C SER A 766 3.40 28.36 1.78
N ALA A 767 3.07 28.37 3.08
CA ALA A 767 4.00 28.80 4.12
C ALA A 767 5.24 27.91 4.21
N ALA A 768 5.09 26.57 4.17
CA ALA A 768 6.23 25.65 4.19
C ALA A 768 7.16 25.81 2.96
N ALA A 769 6.57 26.05 1.78
CA ALA A 769 7.32 26.24 0.54
C ALA A 769 8.16 27.53 0.53
N GLY A 770 7.78 28.56 1.31
CA GLY A 770 8.53 29.81 1.40
C GLY A 770 9.79 29.74 2.27
N HIS A 771 9.98 28.66 3.03
CA HIS A 771 11.07 28.52 4.01
C HIS A 771 11.98 27.30 3.76
N THR A 772 11.57 26.38 2.88
CA THR A 772 12.35 25.18 2.53
C THR A 772 12.32 24.93 1.03
N ALA A 773 13.43 24.43 0.48
CA ALA A 773 13.54 24.12 -0.95
C ALA A 773 12.77 22.83 -1.39
N SER A 774 11.87 22.33 -0.54
CA SER A 774 11.06 21.11 -0.72
C SER A 774 9.57 21.46 -0.91
N LEU A 775 8.92 20.90 -1.93
CA LEU A 775 7.48 21.10 -2.14
C LEU A 775 6.66 20.25 -1.14
N ALA A 776 5.56 20.83 -0.66
CA ALA A 776 4.62 20.11 0.20
C ALA A 776 3.59 19.33 -0.66
N GLY A 777 3.70 18.00 -0.67
CA GLY A 777 2.80 17.07 -1.37
C GLY A 777 1.37 16.97 -0.80
N ASP A 778 0.59 15.99 -1.29
CA ASP A 778 -0.79 15.72 -0.83
C ASP A 778 -0.77 15.17 0.62
N TYR A 779 -1.34 15.93 1.55
CA TYR A 779 -1.41 15.57 2.96
C TYR A 779 -2.23 14.30 3.20
N ASP A 780 -3.32 14.08 2.46
CA ASP A 780 -4.20 12.94 2.68
C ASP A 780 -3.48 11.63 2.33
N VAL A 781 -2.74 11.63 1.21
CA VAL A 781 -1.91 10.49 0.80
C VAL A 781 -0.85 10.19 1.85
N CYS A 782 -0.13 11.22 2.29
CA CYS A 782 0.91 11.11 3.30
C CYS A 782 0.35 10.56 4.62
N GLN A 783 -0.75 11.15 5.11
CA GLN A 783 -1.37 10.79 6.37
C GLN A 783 -1.89 9.35 6.35
N ALA A 784 -2.66 8.98 5.32
CA ALA A 784 -3.24 7.64 5.21
C ALA A 784 -2.15 6.56 5.08
N SER A 785 -1.15 6.83 4.24
CA SER A 785 -0.08 5.86 3.97
C SER A 785 0.88 5.73 5.16
N ALA A 786 1.25 6.84 5.82
CA ALA A 786 2.13 6.79 7.00
C ALA A 786 1.44 6.11 8.19
N ALA A 787 0.14 6.33 8.39
CA ALA A 787 -0.62 5.63 9.43
C ALA A 787 -0.67 4.13 9.18
N ARG A 788 -0.89 3.70 7.92
CA ARG A 788 -0.85 2.29 7.51
C ARG A 788 0.53 1.67 7.72
N ALA A 789 1.60 2.39 7.36
CA ALA A 789 2.98 1.94 7.56
C ALA A 789 3.32 1.71 9.05
N GLY A 790 2.59 2.36 9.96
CA GLY A 790 2.72 2.20 11.40
C GLY A 790 3.10 3.47 12.16
N ALA A 791 3.08 4.65 11.53
CA ALA A 791 3.33 5.90 12.23
C ALA A 791 2.08 6.39 12.97
N ILE A 792 2.27 6.95 14.16
CA ILE A 792 1.27 7.71 14.90
C ILE A 792 1.26 9.14 14.33
N VAL A 793 0.44 9.38 13.30
CA VAL A 793 0.39 10.68 12.60
C VAL A 793 -0.42 11.70 13.38
N VAL A 794 0.20 12.77 13.86
CA VAL A 794 -0.39 13.82 14.72
C VAL A 794 -0.70 15.11 13.98
N ASP A 795 -1.66 15.86 14.49
CA ASP A 795 -2.22 17.04 13.84
C ASP A 795 -1.76 18.35 14.51
N THR A 796 -1.46 18.32 15.81
CA THR A 796 -1.01 19.51 16.57
C THR A 796 0.32 19.27 17.24
N PHE A 797 1.04 20.35 17.55
CA PHE A 797 2.27 20.25 18.35
C PHE A 797 2.00 19.68 19.74
N LYS A 798 0.83 19.97 20.33
CA LYS A 798 0.50 19.45 21.65
C LYS A 798 0.30 17.94 21.64
N GLU A 799 -0.41 17.43 20.62
CA GLU A 799 -0.55 16.00 20.40
C GLU A 799 0.80 15.32 20.13
N PHE A 800 1.70 15.98 19.38
CA PHE A 800 3.06 15.48 19.16
C PHE A 800 3.79 15.29 20.48
N GLU A 801 3.81 16.31 21.35
CA GLU A 801 4.42 16.22 22.68
C GLU A 801 3.83 15.08 23.51
N GLN A 802 2.50 15.00 23.58
CA GLN A 802 1.77 14.06 24.43
C GLN A 802 1.93 12.60 23.97
N LEU A 803 1.84 12.34 22.67
CA LEU A 803 2.00 11.00 22.13
C LEU A 803 3.47 10.56 22.15
N LEU A 804 4.42 11.49 22.03
CA LEU A 804 5.83 11.17 22.18
C LEU A 804 6.17 10.78 23.62
N ASP A 805 5.60 11.48 24.62
CA ASP A 805 5.74 11.12 26.04
C ASP A 805 5.09 9.77 26.35
N LEU A 806 3.84 9.55 25.90
CA LEU A 806 3.15 8.27 26.04
C LEU A 806 3.92 7.13 25.37
N ALA A 807 4.38 7.31 24.13
CA ALA A 807 5.15 6.29 23.42
C ALA A 807 6.43 5.94 24.17
N THR A 808 7.10 6.94 24.75
CA THR A 808 8.34 6.75 25.54
C THR A 808 8.08 5.98 26.83
N ALA A 809 7.11 6.43 27.63
CA ALA A 809 6.82 5.86 28.94
C ALA A 809 6.11 4.49 28.86
N LEU A 810 5.33 4.26 27.80
CA LEU A 810 4.46 3.10 27.65
C LEU A 810 4.96 2.11 26.59
N HIS A 811 6.16 2.30 26.05
CA HIS A 811 6.70 1.46 24.96
C HIS A 811 6.60 -0.05 25.27
N GLY A 812 7.09 -0.44 26.45
CA GLY A 812 7.11 -1.82 26.92
C GLY A 812 5.80 -2.31 27.56
N ARG A 813 4.71 -1.53 27.48
CA ARG A 813 3.41 -1.91 28.05
C ARG A 813 2.58 -2.72 27.05
N VAL A 814 1.83 -3.67 27.58
CA VAL A 814 0.96 -4.57 26.82
C VAL A 814 -0.38 -3.87 26.58
N VAL A 815 -0.84 -3.85 25.32
CA VAL A 815 -2.11 -3.27 24.91
C VAL A 815 -2.94 -4.36 24.23
N ASN A 816 -3.89 -4.95 24.97
CA ASN A 816 -4.68 -6.09 24.51
C ASN A 816 -6.06 -5.71 23.94
N GLY A 817 -6.42 -4.43 24.00
CA GLY A 817 -7.73 -3.98 23.59
C GLY A 817 -7.88 -2.48 23.69
N ARG A 818 -9.13 -2.01 23.70
CA ARG A 818 -9.51 -0.60 23.59
C ARG A 818 -10.39 -0.14 24.77
N ARG A 819 -10.45 -0.92 25.85
CA ARG A 819 -11.31 -0.64 27.02
C ARG A 819 -10.55 0.18 28.07
N LEU A 820 -10.99 1.40 28.29
CA LEU A 820 -10.43 2.36 29.22
C LEU A 820 -11.17 2.33 30.56
N ALA A 821 -10.44 2.26 31.66
CA ALA A 821 -10.94 2.62 32.98
C ALA A 821 -10.45 4.03 33.36
N ALA A 822 -11.26 4.74 34.15
CA ALA A 822 -10.92 6.06 34.66
C ALA A 822 -11.22 6.16 36.16
N ILE A 823 -10.31 6.79 36.91
CA ILE A 823 -10.50 7.17 38.32
C ILE A 823 -10.38 8.69 38.41
N THR A 824 -11.29 9.33 39.14
CA THR A 824 -11.19 10.75 39.54
C THR A 824 -11.85 10.96 40.91
N ASN A 825 -11.61 12.09 41.56
CA ASN A 825 -12.38 12.57 42.71
C ASN A 825 -13.32 13.74 42.36
N ALA A 826 -13.51 14.03 41.07
CA ALA A 826 -14.37 15.10 40.58
C ALA A 826 -15.33 14.62 39.48
N GLY A 827 -16.63 14.77 39.73
CA GLY A 827 -17.67 14.37 38.78
C GLY A 827 -17.60 15.04 37.41
N SER A 828 -17.11 16.28 37.32
CA SER A 828 -16.92 16.96 36.03
C SER A 828 -15.86 16.28 35.16
N GLU A 829 -14.78 15.79 35.77
CA GLU A 829 -13.73 15.06 35.04
C GLU A 829 -14.21 13.67 34.62
N ALA A 830 -15.06 13.02 35.44
CA ALA A 830 -15.67 11.73 35.08
C ALA A 830 -16.51 11.87 33.79
N VAL A 831 -17.35 12.90 33.71
CA VAL A 831 -18.13 13.20 32.49
C VAL A 831 -17.20 13.54 31.33
N ALA A 832 -16.23 14.44 31.52
CA ALA A 832 -15.31 14.84 30.46
C ALA A 832 -14.51 13.66 29.90
N MET A 833 -14.08 12.71 30.74
CA MET A 833 -13.39 11.52 30.27
C MET A 833 -14.31 10.61 29.42
N ALA A 834 -15.55 10.42 29.83
CA ALA A 834 -16.53 9.64 29.08
C ALA A 834 -16.92 10.31 27.73
N ASP A 835 -17.05 11.64 27.70
CA ASP A 835 -17.40 12.40 26.48
C ASP A 835 -16.30 12.34 25.39
N ASN A 836 -15.07 11.99 25.75
CA ASN A 836 -13.90 12.04 24.85
C ASN A 836 -13.40 10.66 24.38
N ILE A 837 -14.18 9.59 24.55
CA ILE A 837 -13.79 8.22 24.12
C ILE A 837 -13.82 8.01 22.59
N HIS A 838 -14.47 8.90 21.85
CA HIS A 838 -14.52 8.86 20.38
C HIS A 838 -13.83 10.10 19.78
N GLY A 839 -13.02 9.89 18.74
CA GLY A 839 -12.40 10.99 17.99
C GLY A 839 -12.20 10.65 16.51
N ALA A 840 -11.67 11.60 15.75
CA ALA A 840 -11.53 11.43 14.29
C ALA A 840 -10.55 10.30 13.88
N ARG A 841 -9.64 9.89 14.76
CA ARG A 841 -8.58 8.89 14.49
C ARG A 841 -8.42 7.84 15.59
N TYR A 842 -9.38 7.76 16.48
CA TYR A 842 -9.38 6.75 17.54
C TYR A 842 -10.80 6.49 17.97
N ASP A 843 -11.00 5.27 18.42
CA ASP A 843 -12.23 4.77 18.96
C ASP A 843 -11.89 3.80 20.09
N ILE A 844 -12.27 4.18 21.31
CA ILE A 844 -12.09 3.42 22.54
C ILE A 844 -13.42 3.33 23.28
N GLU A 845 -13.51 2.39 24.21
CA GLU A 845 -14.71 2.12 24.99
C GLU A 845 -14.43 2.33 26.48
N MET A 846 -15.42 2.78 27.25
CA MET A 846 -15.32 2.67 28.70
C MET A 846 -15.48 1.20 29.08
N ALA A 847 -14.53 0.65 29.84
CA ALA A 847 -14.60 -0.74 30.31
C ALA A 847 -15.89 -1.01 31.09
N GLU A 848 -16.65 -2.01 30.66
CA GLU A 848 -17.78 -2.56 31.42
C GLU A 848 -17.26 -3.48 32.52
N LEU A 849 -17.69 -3.23 33.76
CA LEU A 849 -17.17 -3.93 34.93
C LEU A 849 -18.08 -5.09 35.31
N SER A 850 -17.52 -6.30 35.48
CA SER A 850 -18.28 -7.43 36.01
C SER A 850 -18.67 -7.24 37.47
N ASP A 851 -19.65 -8.04 37.90
CA ASP A 851 -20.07 -8.10 39.30
C ASP A 851 -18.90 -8.39 40.26
N ALA A 852 -17.91 -9.18 39.82
CA ALA A 852 -16.72 -9.50 40.60
C ALA A 852 -15.82 -8.26 40.81
N THR A 853 -15.51 -7.54 39.72
CA THR A 853 -14.74 -6.29 39.79
C THR A 853 -15.48 -5.25 40.64
N GLN A 854 -16.77 -5.07 40.41
CA GLN A 854 -17.58 -4.14 41.19
C GLN A 854 -17.66 -4.52 42.68
N ALA A 855 -17.72 -5.81 43.02
CA ALA A 855 -17.72 -6.27 44.41
C ALA A 855 -16.41 -5.93 45.12
N ARG A 856 -15.26 -6.13 44.46
CA ARG A 856 -13.93 -5.74 44.99
C ARG A 856 -13.83 -4.23 45.21
N LEU A 857 -14.34 -3.43 44.25
CA LEU A 857 -14.42 -1.98 44.39
C LEU A 857 -15.33 -1.58 45.57
N ARG A 858 -16.55 -2.12 45.67
CA ARG A 858 -17.47 -1.85 46.80
C ARG A 858 -16.84 -2.16 48.16
N ALA A 859 -16.13 -3.29 48.28
CA ALA A 859 -15.44 -3.65 49.51
C ALA A 859 -14.33 -2.65 49.88
N THR A 860 -13.58 -2.17 48.87
CA THR A 860 -12.54 -1.15 49.05
C THR A 860 -13.12 0.21 49.42
N LEU A 861 -14.17 0.65 48.73
CA LEU A 861 -14.91 1.87 49.05
C LEU A 861 -15.49 1.83 50.47
N ALA A 862 -15.98 0.67 50.94
CA ALA A 862 -16.46 0.52 52.31
C ALA A 862 -15.34 0.67 53.35
N ARG A 863 -14.15 0.10 53.11
CA ARG A 863 -12.97 0.24 54.00
C ARG A 863 -12.55 1.71 54.16
N HIS A 864 -12.61 2.47 53.07
CA HIS A 864 -12.29 3.90 53.04
C HIS A 864 -13.47 4.80 53.41
N ARG A 865 -14.59 4.24 53.90
CA ARG A 865 -15.82 4.98 54.31
C ARG A 865 -16.48 5.79 53.18
N LEU A 866 -16.28 5.36 51.92
CA LEU A 866 -16.87 5.94 50.72
C LEU A 866 -18.11 5.18 50.22
N GLY A 867 -18.39 3.98 50.75
CA GLY A 867 -19.41 3.07 50.22
C GLY A 867 -20.86 3.56 50.23
N SER A 868 -21.17 4.63 50.98
CA SER A 868 -22.50 5.27 50.98
C SER A 868 -22.66 6.41 49.97
N ILE A 869 -21.55 6.89 49.39
CA ILE A 869 -21.51 8.08 48.53
C ILE A 869 -20.89 7.82 47.15
N VAL A 870 -20.11 6.74 46.99
CA VAL A 870 -19.49 6.34 45.73
C VAL A 870 -20.12 5.05 45.20
N ASN A 871 -20.51 5.08 43.92
CA ASN A 871 -20.95 3.89 43.20
C ASN A 871 -19.76 3.24 42.50
N ALA A 872 -19.61 1.91 42.65
CA ALA A 872 -18.59 1.12 41.96
C ALA A 872 -18.93 0.96 40.46
N ARG A 873 -18.65 2.00 39.67
CA ARG A 873 -18.84 2.06 38.21
C ARG A 873 -17.62 2.66 37.53
N ASN A 874 -17.61 2.64 36.20
CA ASN A 874 -16.59 3.27 35.37
C ASN A 874 -17.23 4.41 34.53
N PRO A 875 -16.69 5.64 34.54
CA PRO A 875 -15.61 6.17 35.38
C PRO A 875 -15.92 6.08 36.89
N LEU A 876 -14.87 5.83 37.69
CA LEU A 876 -14.96 5.78 39.15
C LEU A 876 -14.71 7.17 39.74
N ASP A 877 -15.77 7.82 40.18
CA ASP A 877 -15.72 9.08 40.93
C ASP A 877 -15.65 8.80 42.43
N LEU A 878 -14.47 8.95 43.01
CA LEU A 878 -14.17 8.72 44.42
C LEU A 878 -14.63 9.86 45.35
N THR A 879 -15.10 10.98 44.79
CA THR A 879 -15.42 12.24 45.49
C THR A 879 -14.22 12.89 46.20
N PRO A 880 -14.31 14.17 46.60
CA PRO A 880 -13.24 14.84 47.35
C PRO A 880 -12.88 14.20 48.69
N MET A 881 -13.71 13.28 49.23
CA MET A 881 -13.47 12.64 50.53
C MET A 881 -12.43 11.51 50.47
N ALA A 882 -12.00 11.09 49.29
CA ALA A 882 -11.03 10.03 49.12
C ALA A 882 -9.61 10.45 49.54
N ASP A 883 -8.87 9.53 50.13
CA ASP A 883 -7.45 9.67 50.43
C ASP A 883 -6.59 8.98 49.35
N ASP A 884 -5.27 9.18 49.42
CA ASP A 884 -4.32 8.59 48.47
C ASP A 884 -4.40 7.05 48.42
N ALA A 885 -4.70 6.40 49.56
CA ALA A 885 -4.81 4.95 49.66
C ALA A 885 -6.03 4.41 48.89
N ALA A 886 -7.17 5.12 48.93
CA ALA A 886 -8.34 4.78 48.14
C ALA A 886 -8.04 4.82 46.63
N PHE A 887 -7.29 5.83 46.17
CA PHE A 887 -6.84 5.93 44.78
C PHE A 887 -5.95 4.75 44.38
N GLU A 888 -4.92 4.44 45.19
CA GLU A 888 -3.99 3.34 44.90
C GLU A 888 -4.72 1.99 44.82
N GLU A 889 -5.52 1.65 45.82
CA GLU A 889 -6.18 0.35 45.89
C GLU A 889 -7.22 0.16 44.77
N CYS A 890 -7.98 1.22 44.42
CA CYS A 890 -8.90 1.16 43.30
C CYS A 890 -8.15 1.04 41.95
N ALA A 891 -7.03 1.75 41.79
CA ALA A 891 -6.19 1.64 40.60
C ALA A 891 -5.67 0.22 40.39
N ARG A 892 -5.23 -0.45 41.46
CA ARG A 892 -4.80 -1.85 41.41
C ARG A 892 -5.91 -2.78 40.97
N ILE A 893 -7.13 -2.62 41.50
CA ILE A 893 -8.29 -3.43 41.10
C ILE A 893 -8.57 -3.29 39.60
N PHE A 894 -8.53 -2.08 39.04
CA PHE A 894 -8.69 -1.90 37.59
C PHE A 894 -7.54 -2.50 36.79
N LEU A 895 -6.28 -2.27 37.19
CA LEU A 895 -5.12 -2.77 36.45
C LEU A 895 -5.03 -4.30 36.47
N GLU A 896 -5.50 -4.96 37.54
CA GLU A 896 -5.56 -6.42 37.65
C GLU A 896 -6.75 -7.04 36.88
N SER A 897 -7.78 -6.27 36.52
CA SER A 897 -8.97 -6.79 35.84
C SER A 897 -8.72 -6.97 34.34
N ASP A 898 -8.97 -8.17 33.81
CA ASP A 898 -8.91 -8.46 32.36
C ASP A 898 -9.96 -7.71 31.54
N GLU A 899 -10.89 -7.00 32.18
CA GLU A 899 -11.89 -6.12 31.55
C GLU A 899 -11.30 -4.76 31.14
N VAL A 900 -10.15 -4.40 31.69
CA VAL A 900 -9.51 -3.09 31.54
C VAL A 900 -8.20 -3.25 30.78
N ASP A 901 -8.04 -2.50 29.69
CA ASP A 901 -6.84 -2.49 28.86
C ASP A 901 -5.93 -1.30 29.17
N ALA A 902 -6.48 -0.17 29.63
CA ALA A 902 -5.74 1.03 30.02
C ALA A 902 -6.43 1.76 31.18
N LEU A 903 -5.65 2.50 31.99
CA LEU A 903 -6.17 3.29 33.11
C LEU A 903 -5.72 4.76 33.02
N ILE A 904 -6.65 5.68 33.27
CA ILE A 904 -6.37 7.09 33.55
C ILE A 904 -6.75 7.38 34.99
N ILE A 905 -5.85 8.01 35.74
CA ILE A 905 -6.11 8.48 37.09
C ILE A 905 -6.01 10.00 37.07
N SER A 906 -7.09 10.69 37.44
CA SER A 906 -7.12 12.12 37.63
C SER A 906 -7.26 12.46 39.11
N CYS A 907 -6.49 13.43 39.59
CA CYS A 907 -6.55 13.87 40.97
C CYS A 907 -6.74 15.39 41.02
N VAL A 908 -7.87 15.82 41.58
CA VAL A 908 -8.10 17.19 42.02
C VAL A 908 -7.53 17.33 43.45
N PRO A 909 -6.37 17.97 43.63
CA PRO A 909 -5.50 17.85 44.81
C PRO A 909 -5.90 18.74 46.00
N PHE A 910 -7.05 19.43 45.94
CA PHE A 910 -7.46 20.43 46.94
C PHE A 910 -7.99 19.85 48.25
N SER A 911 -8.24 18.54 48.33
CA SER A 911 -8.79 17.93 49.53
C SER A 911 -7.75 17.78 50.64
N ALA A 912 -8.15 18.05 51.88
CA ALA A 912 -7.30 17.85 53.06
C ALA A 912 -7.01 16.38 53.38
N THR A 913 -7.76 15.44 52.77
CA THR A 913 -7.50 14.00 52.87
C THR A 913 -6.34 13.55 51.98
N LEU A 914 -5.92 14.39 51.02
CA LEU A 914 -4.85 14.08 50.09
C LEU A 914 -3.51 14.66 50.54
N LYS A 915 -2.44 13.92 50.25
CA LYS A 915 -1.05 14.27 50.60
C LYS A 915 -0.38 15.05 49.48
N THR A 916 -0.85 16.28 49.25
CA THR A 916 -0.51 17.07 48.05
C THR A 916 0.35 18.31 48.33
N THR A 917 0.74 18.56 49.59
CA THR A 917 1.71 19.63 49.92
C THR A 917 3.16 19.17 49.78
N PRO A 918 4.14 20.07 49.52
CA PRO A 918 5.55 19.70 49.34
C PRO A 918 6.13 18.83 50.46
N GLU A 919 5.75 19.08 51.72
CA GLU A 919 6.22 18.33 52.89
C GLU A 919 5.62 16.92 52.97
N GLN A 920 4.48 16.70 52.30
CA GLN A 920 3.76 15.44 52.31
C GLN A 920 4.12 14.53 51.12
N LEU A 921 4.63 15.09 50.01
CA LEU A 921 4.96 14.33 48.79
C LEU A 921 6.01 13.23 48.99
N ASP A 922 6.82 13.31 50.05
CA ASP A 922 7.82 12.29 50.38
C ASP A 922 7.27 11.14 51.23
N GLN A 923 6.01 11.23 51.68
CA GLN A 923 5.35 10.13 52.40
C GLN A 923 5.06 8.97 51.45
N LEU A 924 5.31 7.74 51.92
CA LEU A 924 5.25 6.52 51.10
C LEU A 924 3.88 6.24 50.49
N ASP A 925 2.82 6.67 51.16
CA ASP A 925 1.43 6.49 50.78
C ASP A 925 0.84 7.71 50.05
N SER A 926 1.63 8.77 49.81
CA SER A 926 1.22 9.86 48.92
C SER A 926 1.15 9.38 47.47
N LEU A 927 0.27 9.97 46.65
CA LEU A 927 0.16 9.69 45.22
C LEU A 927 1.49 9.90 44.47
N ALA A 928 2.34 10.83 44.93
CA ALA A 928 3.67 11.07 44.37
C ALA A 928 4.60 9.83 44.46
N ARG A 929 4.38 8.94 45.44
CA ARG A 929 5.15 7.71 45.66
C ARG A 929 4.37 6.46 45.25
N ALA A 930 3.07 6.42 45.52
CA ALA A 930 2.19 5.31 45.21
C ALA A 930 2.03 5.10 43.69
N LEU A 931 1.77 6.15 42.91
CA LEU A 931 1.56 6.02 41.46
C LEU A 931 2.79 5.46 40.72
N PRO A 932 4.03 5.94 40.96
CA PRO A 932 5.20 5.32 40.34
C PRO A 932 5.41 3.85 40.74
N ARG A 933 5.04 3.45 41.96
CA ARG A 933 5.09 2.05 42.39
C ARG A 933 4.09 1.21 41.59
N VAL A 934 2.83 1.62 41.56
CA VAL A 934 1.77 0.96 40.77
C VAL A 934 2.17 0.86 39.30
N PHE A 935 2.72 1.95 38.74
CA PHE A 935 3.17 2.01 37.35
C PHE A 935 4.31 1.02 37.05
N LYS A 936 5.22 0.77 37.99
CA LYS A 936 6.31 -0.22 37.82
C LYS A 936 5.78 -1.66 37.88
N GLU A 937 4.78 -1.91 38.71
CA GLU A 937 4.23 -3.25 38.94
C GLU A 937 3.24 -3.70 37.86
N THR A 938 2.57 -2.76 37.17
CA THR A 938 1.59 -3.09 36.11
C THR A 938 2.23 -3.31 34.74
N HIS A 939 1.65 -4.18 33.92
CA HIS A 939 2.00 -4.31 32.50
C HIS A 939 1.11 -3.47 31.58
N LYS A 940 0.03 -2.88 32.10
CA LYS A 940 -0.96 -2.12 31.33
C LYS A 940 -0.63 -0.62 31.25
N PRO A 941 -1.04 0.07 30.18
CA PRO A 941 -0.99 1.53 30.10
C PRO A 941 -1.65 2.22 31.30
N LEU A 942 -0.92 3.18 31.89
CA LEU A 942 -1.41 4.05 32.96
C LEU A 942 -0.90 5.47 32.71
N ALA A 943 -1.78 6.46 32.82
CA ALA A 943 -1.43 7.88 32.82
C ALA A 943 -2.09 8.61 33.99
N PHE A 944 -1.44 9.69 34.43
CA PHE A 944 -1.90 10.54 35.51
C PHE A 944 -2.33 11.92 35.00
N VAL A 945 -3.37 12.49 35.58
CA VAL A 945 -3.88 13.83 35.26
C VAL A 945 -3.84 14.69 36.53
N LEU A 946 -3.26 15.87 36.39
CA LEU A 946 -3.22 16.91 37.42
C LEU A 946 -3.52 18.28 36.78
N ASP A 947 -4.80 18.59 36.63
CA ASP A 947 -5.29 19.86 36.05
C ASP A 947 -5.39 20.95 37.12
N CYS A 948 -4.22 21.46 37.55
CA CYS A 948 -4.11 22.41 38.65
C CYS A 948 -2.98 23.43 38.47
N GLY A 949 -3.10 24.56 39.18
CA GLY A 949 -2.13 25.65 39.16
C GLY A 949 -0.78 25.33 39.81
N GLY A 950 0.16 26.29 39.72
CA GLY A 950 1.58 26.08 40.00
C GLY A 950 1.98 25.62 41.41
N ILE A 951 1.08 25.70 42.41
CA ILE A 951 1.34 25.15 43.76
C ILE A 951 1.60 23.64 43.72
N TYR A 952 0.96 22.92 42.78
CA TYR A 952 1.07 21.46 42.65
C TYR A 952 2.08 21.03 41.58
N GLU A 953 2.93 21.95 41.12
CA GLU A 953 3.91 21.66 40.07
C GLU A 953 4.93 20.60 40.51
N ASP A 954 5.33 20.60 41.78
CA ASP A 954 6.29 19.62 42.31
C ASP A 954 5.70 18.19 42.30
N LEU A 955 4.41 18.03 42.57
CA LEU A 955 3.71 16.74 42.47
C LEU A 955 3.76 16.21 41.03
N ALA A 956 3.37 17.02 40.04
CA ALA A 956 3.42 16.62 38.64
C ALA A 956 4.85 16.25 38.19
N LYS A 957 5.84 17.09 38.54
CA LYS A 957 7.25 16.85 38.18
C LYS A 957 7.79 15.57 38.78
N ARG A 958 7.51 15.27 40.05
CA ARG A 958 7.97 14.04 40.70
C ARG A 958 7.37 12.79 40.08
N VAL A 959 6.06 12.80 39.81
CA VAL A 959 5.37 11.68 39.16
C VAL A 959 5.90 11.47 37.74
N HIS A 960 6.11 12.55 36.98
CA HIS A 960 6.64 12.50 35.61
C HIS A 960 8.10 12.05 35.56
N ALA A 961 8.95 12.58 36.43
CA ALA A 961 10.36 12.18 36.54
C ALA A 961 10.52 10.71 36.92
N ALA A 962 9.54 10.13 37.63
CA ALA A 962 9.50 8.71 37.95
C ALA A 962 9.02 7.81 36.79
N GLY A 963 8.68 8.40 35.64
CA GLY A 963 8.35 7.70 34.40
C GLY A 963 6.85 7.58 34.09
N VAL A 964 5.97 8.09 34.95
CA VAL A 964 4.51 8.06 34.70
C VAL A 964 4.13 9.22 33.79
N PRO A 965 3.41 9.02 32.66
CA PRO A 965 2.91 10.12 31.84
C PRO A 965 2.00 11.04 32.64
N VAL A 966 2.22 12.36 32.56
CA VAL A 966 1.41 13.36 33.29
C VAL A 966 0.74 14.32 32.32
N PHE A 967 -0.58 14.47 32.46
CA PHE A 967 -1.41 15.39 31.70
C PHE A 967 -1.94 16.51 32.57
N ARG A 968 -2.21 17.66 31.94
CA ARG A 968 -2.79 18.84 32.59
C ARG A 968 -4.27 19.04 32.28
N SER A 969 -4.90 18.13 31.53
CA SER A 969 -6.35 18.06 31.44
C SER A 969 -6.79 16.65 31.08
N CYS A 970 -7.95 16.25 31.62
CA CYS A 970 -8.46 14.88 31.50
C CYS A 970 -8.96 14.55 30.09
N ASP A 971 -9.57 15.51 29.39
CA ASP A 971 -10.03 15.34 27.99
C ASP A 971 -8.84 15.09 27.05
N GLN A 972 -7.73 15.80 27.24
CA GLN A 972 -6.50 15.60 26.47
C GLN A 972 -5.83 14.26 26.78
N ALA A 973 -5.89 13.83 28.05
CA ALA A 973 -5.38 12.53 28.48
C ALA A 973 -6.15 11.39 27.80
N VAL A 974 -7.49 11.45 27.78
CA VAL A 974 -8.32 10.44 27.10
C VAL A 974 -8.06 10.46 25.59
N ARG A 975 -8.01 11.65 24.96
CA ARG A 975 -7.70 11.77 23.53
C ARG A 975 -6.36 11.14 23.18
N SER A 976 -5.30 11.46 23.92
CA SER A 976 -3.95 10.98 23.64
C SER A 976 -3.79 9.49 23.96
N MET A 977 -4.28 9.04 25.12
CA MET A 977 -4.28 7.62 25.49
C MET A 977 -5.12 6.80 24.51
N GLY A 978 -6.29 7.30 24.12
CA GLY A 978 -7.18 6.64 23.17
C GLY A 978 -6.50 6.46 21.81
N ARG A 979 -5.82 7.48 21.30
CA ARG A 979 -5.01 7.38 20.07
C ARG A 979 -3.87 6.38 20.21
N TYR A 980 -3.16 6.40 21.33
CA TYR A 980 -2.04 5.48 21.59
C TYR A 980 -2.52 4.02 21.65
N VAL A 981 -3.54 3.73 22.45
CA VAL A 981 -4.12 2.41 22.66
C VAL A 981 -4.76 1.88 21.38
N HIS A 982 -5.56 2.69 20.69
CA HIS A 982 -6.18 2.32 19.42
C HIS A 982 -5.13 1.94 18.37
N HIS A 983 -4.06 2.73 18.25
CA HIS A 983 -2.95 2.43 17.34
C HIS A 983 -2.23 1.13 17.71
N ARG A 984 -1.86 0.95 18.99
CA ARG A 984 -1.18 -0.26 19.48
C ARG A 984 -2.02 -1.52 19.32
N ALA A 985 -3.31 -1.45 19.62
CA ALA A 985 -4.24 -2.57 19.46
C ALA A 985 -4.38 -3.00 17.99
N ALA A 986 -4.48 -2.04 17.06
CA ALA A 986 -4.54 -2.33 15.64
C ALA A 986 -3.29 -3.07 15.11
N LEU A 987 -2.12 -2.77 15.68
CA LEU A 987 -0.87 -3.47 15.33
C LEU A 987 -0.78 -4.88 15.92
N GLY A 988 -1.28 -5.09 17.14
CA GLY A 988 -1.27 -6.40 17.81
C GLY A 988 -2.16 -7.45 17.15
N VAL A 989 -3.28 -7.03 16.54
CA VAL A 989 -4.17 -7.91 15.76
C VAL A 989 -3.51 -8.33 14.43
N ALA A 990 -2.74 -7.44 13.81
CA ALA A 990 -2.04 -7.73 12.55
C ALA A 990 -0.85 -8.69 12.75
N SER A 991 -0.16 -8.68 13.90
CA SER A 991 0.95 -9.60 14.18
C SER A 991 0.52 -11.05 14.36
N THR A 992 -0.68 -11.34 14.89
CA THR A 992 -1.14 -12.73 15.08
C THR A 992 -1.52 -13.43 13.77
N GLU A 993 -1.96 -12.69 12.75
CA GLU A 993 -2.21 -13.24 11.40
C GLU A 993 -0.90 -13.44 10.62
N ASP A 994 0.12 -12.61 10.85
CA ASP A 994 1.42 -12.71 10.16
C ASP A 994 2.35 -13.73 10.85
N ASP A 995 2.30 -13.88 12.18
CA ASP A 995 3.07 -14.90 12.92
C ASP A 995 2.54 -16.32 12.71
N SER A 996 1.22 -16.49 12.53
CA SER A 996 0.64 -17.80 12.18
C SER A 996 1.03 -18.27 10.78
N ARG A 997 1.23 -17.33 9.84
CA ARG A 997 1.78 -17.61 8.50
C ARG A 997 3.30 -17.85 8.53
N ARG A 998 4.06 -17.06 9.29
CA ARG A 998 5.53 -17.24 9.41
C ARG A 998 5.93 -18.48 10.20
N ALA A 999 5.14 -18.90 11.18
CA ALA A 999 5.38 -20.15 11.91
C ALA A 999 5.19 -21.40 11.04
N ALA A 1000 4.40 -21.31 9.96
CA ALA A 1000 4.21 -22.40 9.00
C ALA A 1000 5.39 -22.54 8.00
N ASP A 1001 6.14 -21.47 7.76
CA ASP A 1001 7.21 -21.41 6.73
C ASP A 1001 8.65 -21.41 7.29
N ALA A 1002 8.84 -21.55 8.60
CA ALA A 1002 10.17 -21.62 9.18
C ALA A 1002 10.79 -23.03 8.99
N PRO A 1003 11.93 -23.18 8.29
CA PRO A 1003 12.64 -24.46 8.27
C PRO A 1003 13.19 -24.77 9.66
N GLU A 1004 12.91 -25.97 10.17
CA GLU A 1004 13.38 -26.46 11.47
C GLU A 1004 14.92 -26.32 11.60
N LEU A 1005 15.37 -25.27 12.28
CA LEU A 1005 16.73 -25.16 12.77
C LEU A 1005 16.90 -26.12 13.95
N ARG A 1006 17.50 -27.28 13.69
CA ARG A 1006 18.01 -28.19 14.73
C ARG A 1006 19.08 -27.47 15.55
N VAL A 1007 18.69 -26.96 16.72
CA VAL A 1007 19.60 -26.40 17.71
C VAL A 1007 20.38 -27.55 18.36
N GLY A 1008 21.64 -27.71 17.96
CA GLY A 1008 22.61 -28.52 18.70
C GLY A 1008 23.00 -27.81 19.99
N ALA A 1009 22.66 -28.41 21.12
CA ALA A 1009 23.03 -27.93 22.45
C ALA A 1009 24.55 -28.10 22.67
N MET A 1010 25.27 -26.99 22.90
CA MET A 1010 26.50 -26.99 23.69
C MET A 1010 26.42 -25.90 24.75
N ALA A 1011 26.32 -26.35 26.00
CA ALA A 1011 26.45 -25.49 27.18
C ALA A 1011 27.91 -25.06 27.36
N PRO A 1012 28.20 -23.81 27.77
CA PRO A 1012 29.55 -23.39 28.08
C PRO A 1012 29.94 -23.84 29.49
N SER A 1013 31.04 -24.60 29.60
CA SER A 1013 31.68 -24.89 30.87
C SER A 1013 32.46 -23.68 31.37
N ILE A 1014 32.18 -23.31 32.61
CA ILE A 1014 32.89 -22.35 33.46
C ILE A 1014 34.39 -22.66 33.51
N ARG A 1015 35.24 -21.67 33.18
CA ARG A 1015 36.44 -21.26 33.93
C ARG A 1015 36.94 -19.91 33.47
#